data_AF-A0A532U1F6-F1
#
_entry.id   AF-A0A532U1F6-F1
#
_cell.length_a   1.000
_cell.length_b   1.000
_cell.length_c   1.000
_cell.angle_alpha   90.00
_cell.angle_beta   90.00
_cell.angle_gamma   90.00
#
_symmetry.space_group_name_H-M   'P 1'
#
loop_
_entity.id
_entity.type
_entity.pdbx_description
1 polymer ?
#
loop_
_entity_poly.entity_id
_entity_poly.type
_entity_poly.pdbx_seq_one_letter_code
_entity_poly.pdbx_strand_id
1 'polypeptide(L)'
;MLIVVGVLLYLFGLGLLAILGWEIVSDHAYRHRGITYGAPPNIPEAAVSPFGVNVSLERYEGEDLERALTMIGDGGFHWVRQRFPWAEMEPQQGEHDWDRWDRIVAKALEYDLTIMAVLESSPSWARAPMDGETPEAPPRDFADFASFAKAFASHYREQIDYYEIWDQPNLYPHWGERYTDPTAYTHLLQAGYRAVKEGDPEALVLTAGLAPNVEEGGQYMSDLLFLQKMYEAGAKGYFDILAIKPYGLWYEPGDRRLSPLETNFSRPILLREVMLRHGDGDKAVWAVEFGWCALPSGWTGRPAPWTSDREDIQARRTVEAIQRARDEWPWMGVMALQHFHPVAELDDPIHGFSLVTDDFAPRLTYQEVGVLATGTTAAHAGWYPADTWAARYEGSWTVQDGTMTAGHEGDALVLPFKGTRLDLLIEAPFHLSEATIDGMRVDALHVDEGSGERRIVLSKGLSDEEHVARLVVGDDASAEGGIAGFIVIREASFGRYYLSLLLLAAAGLVVVWRLGRLLLLPRPLGWWRVVAGWYLDRQDWQQVLIMALTLGVYYFSPWTILSLMGLAGLIALVYLRLDLGLAFAVFSIPFFLRPKIIAGQSLSLVEMLTILCFGTWLLREVVTRGTQGAEGEGPLTLFPDRPLISGRYLVLGL
;
A
#
# COMPACT_ATOMS: atom_id res chain seq x y z
N MET A 1 -43.73 15.87 -23.53
CA MET A 1 -43.29 14.50 -23.88
C MET A 1 -41.95 14.43 -24.64
N LEU A 2 -41.68 15.21 -25.69
CA LEU A 2 -40.34 15.20 -26.34
C LEU A 2 -39.26 15.94 -25.56
N ILE A 3 -39.67 17.01 -24.86
CA ILE A 3 -38.84 17.65 -23.83
C ILE A 3 -38.46 16.60 -22.79
N VAL A 4 -39.40 15.73 -22.39
CA VAL A 4 -39.14 14.64 -21.43
C VAL A 4 -38.12 13.64 -21.96
N VAL A 5 -38.32 13.09 -23.17
CA VAL A 5 -37.36 12.13 -23.74
C VAL A 5 -35.99 12.78 -23.96
N GLY A 6 -35.93 14.02 -24.45
CA GLY A 6 -34.67 14.74 -24.59
C GLY A 6 -34.02 15.05 -23.24
N VAL A 7 -34.79 15.47 -22.23
CA VAL A 7 -34.31 15.66 -20.86
C VAL A 7 -33.75 14.37 -20.32
N LEU A 8 -34.44 13.24 -20.51
CA LEU A 8 -33.97 11.93 -20.07
C LEU A 8 -32.70 11.49 -20.80
N LEU A 9 -32.57 11.75 -22.11
CA LEU A 9 -31.35 11.47 -22.86
C LEU A 9 -30.17 12.36 -22.41
N TYR A 10 -30.42 13.63 -22.09
CA TYR A 10 -29.39 14.53 -21.57
C TYR A 10 -29.02 14.19 -20.13
N LEU A 11 -29.99 13.86 -19.26
CA LEU A 11 -29.74 13.37 -17.91
C LEU A 11 -28.97 12.05 -17.93
N PHE A 12 -29.31 11.16 -18.86
CA PHE A 12 -28.56 9.95 -19.13
C PHE A 12 -27.13 10.25 -19.60
N GLY A 13 -26.97 11.23 -20.51
CA GLY A 13 -25.66 11.73 -20.92
C GLY A 13 -24.83 12.30 -19.76
N LEU A 14 -25.46 13.06 -18.85
CA LEU A 14 -24.82 13.54 -17.61
C LEU A 14 -24.44 12.40 -16.68
N GLY A 15 -25.30 11.37 -16.56
CA GLY A 15 -25.01 10.17 -15.79
C GLY A 15 -23.81 9.40 -16.36
N LEU A 16 -23.72 9.25 -17.68
CA LEU A 16 -22.56 8.64 -18.33
C LEU A 16 -21.28 9.45 -18.09
N LEU A 17 -21.35 10.78 -18.22
CA LEU A 17 -20.19 11.64 -17.94
C LEU A 17 -19.78 11.58 -16.47
N ALA A 18 -20.72 11.50 -15.54
CA ALA A 18 -20.43 11.32 -14.12
C ALA A 18 -19.74 9.97 -13.85
N ILE A 19 -20.21 8.89 -14.48
CA ILE A 19 -19.58 7.57 -14.39
C ILE A 19 -18.14 7.60 -14.95
N LEU A 20 -17.94 8.20 -16.13
CA LEU A 20 -16.61 8.35 -16.72
C LEU A 20 -15.69 9.21 -15.84
N GLY A 21 -16.21 10.28 -15.24
CA GLY A 21 -15.46 11.11 -14.30
C GLY A 21 -15.05 10.34 -13.06
N TRP A 22 -15.98 9.57 -12.49
CA TRP A 22 -15.69 8.68 -11.37
C TRP A 22 -14.62 7.65 -11.75
N GLU A 23 -14.72 7.02 -12.92
CA GLU A 23 -13.73 6.05 -13.41
C GLU A 23 -12.35 6.70 -13.54
N ILE A 24 -12.23 7.87 -14.16
CA ILE A 24 -10.97 8.62 -14.29
C ILE A 24 -10.37 8.94 -12.91
N VAL A 25 -11.18 9.44 -11.97
CA VAL A 25 -10.72 9.79 -10.61
C VAL A 25 -10.31 8.56 -9.83
N SER A 26 -11.10 7.48 -9.90
CA SER A 26 -10.83 6.23 -9.19
C SER A 26 -9.60 5.50 -9.74
N ASP A 27 -9.42 5.45 -11.07
CA ASP A 27 -8.25 4.88 -11.73
C ASP A 27 -6.99 5.70 -11.41
N HIS A 28 -7.10 7.03 -11.39
CA HIS A 28 -6.00 7.90 -10.97
C HIS A 28 -5.63 7.63 -9.50
N ALA A 29 -6.60 7.64 -8.58
CA ALA A 29 -6.35 7.32 -7.18
C ALA A 29 -5.74 5.91 -7.03
N TYR A 30 -6.25 4.91 -7.74
CA TYR A 30 -5.74 3.54 -7.73
C TYR A 30 -4.28 3.43 -8.20
N ARG A 31 -3.90 4.14 -9.26
CA ARG A 31 -2.55 4.09 -9.83
C ARG A 31 -1.50 4.84 -9.01
N HIS A 32 -1.93 5.83 -8.23
CA HIS A 32 -1.03 6.76 -7.56
C HIS A 32 -1.07 6.67 -6.02
N ARG A 33 -1.98 5.89 -5.44
CA ARG A 33 -2.04 5.69 -3.98
C ARG A 33 -0.79 4.96 -3.48
N GLY A 34 -0.18 5.53 -2.45
CA GLY A 34 1.09 5.04 -1.89
C GLY A 34 2.34 5.59 -2.57
N ILE A 35 2.23 6.23 -3.74
CA ILE A 35 3.36 6.86 -4.41
C ILE A 35 3.58 8.26 -3.84
N THR A 36 4.83 8.58 -3.50
CA THR A 36 5.21 9.93 -3.06
C THR A 36 5.61 10.80 -4.25
N TYR A 37 5.01 12.00 -4.33
CA TYR A 37 5.34 13.02 -5.30
C TYR A 37 5.66 14.35 -4.60
N GLY A 38 6.51 15.16 -5.22
CA GLY A 38 6.99 16.42 -4.64
C GLY A 38 8.12 16.19 -3.65
N ALA A 39 8.36 17.17 -2.77
CA ALA A 39 9.40 17.05 -1.76
C ALA A 39 9.06 15.90 -0.80
N PRO A 40 9.89 14.83 -0.73
CA PRO A 40 9.64 13.75 0.21
C PRO A 40 9.74 14.27 1.65
N PRO A 41 9.12 13.61 2.64
CA PRO A 41 9.40 13.87 4.05
C PRO A 41 10.81 13.40 4.41
N ASN A 42 11.48 14.11 5.34
CA ASN A 42 12.70 13.61 5.96
C ASN A 42 12.30 12.57 7.02
N ILE A 43 12.60 11.30 6.76
CA ILE A 43 12.25 10.17 7.62
C ILE A 43 13.55 9.48 8.01
N PRO A 44 14.00 9.58 9.28
CA PRO A 44 15.14 8.82 9.78
C PRO A 44 14.97 7.33 9.49
N GLU A 45 16.07 6.62 9.24
CA GLU A 45 16.08 5.18 8.98
C GLU A 45 15.35 4.70 7.72
N ALA A 46 14.84 5.60 6.87
CA ALA A 46 14.24 5.22 5.58
C ALA A 46 15.25 5.22 4.43
N ALA A 47 16.35 5.97 4.54
CA ALA A 47 17.36 6.13 3.48
C ALA A 47 18.61 5.28 3.68
N VAL A 48 18.50 4.21 4.46
CA VAL A 48 19.54 3.20 4.63
C VAL A 48 19.66 2.28 3.40
N SER A 49 20.71 1.44 3.35
CA SER A 49 20.79 0.38 2.33
C SER A 49 19.56 -0.52 2.43
N PRO A 50 18.81 -0.77 1.35
CA PRO A 50 17.55 -1.51 1.43
C PRO A 50 17.76 -3.04 1.51
N PHE A 51 18.98 -3.54 1.35
CA PHE A 51 19.24 -4.97 1.14
C PHE A 51 19.56 -5.69 2.45
N GLY A 52 18.58 -6.43 2.96
CA GLY A 52 18.74 -7.30 4.12
C GLY A 52 18.41 -8.76 3.85
N VAL A 53 18.77 -9.61 4.80
CA VAL A 53 18.43 -11.03 4.79
C VAL A 53 18.26 -11.55 6.22
N ASN A 54 17.26 -12.40 6.44
CA ASN A 54 17.14 -13.13 7.70
C ASN A 54 18.15 -14.28 7.74
N VAL A 55 18.73 -14.53 8.89
CA VAL A 55 19.79 -15.51 9.07
C VAL A 55 19.55 -16.37 10.29
N SER A 56 20.14 -17.56 10.25
CA SER A 56 20.29 -18.46 11.38
C SER A 56 21.78 -18.76 11.54
N LEU A 57 22.59 -17.74 11.87
CA LEU A 57 24.05 -17.88 11.94
C LEU A 57 24.47 -18.89 13.02
N GLU A 58 23.62 -19.09 14.01
CA GLU A 58 23.82 -20.00 15.12
C GLU A 58 23.93 -21.48 14.70
N ARG A 59 23.56 -21.82 13.46
CA ARG A 59 23.73 -23.16 12.89
C ARG A 59 25.14 -23.47 12.41
N TYR A 60 25.96 -22.44 12.20
CA TYR A 60 27.28 -22.57 11.59
C TYR A 60 28.39 -22.47 12.63
N GLU A 61 29.50 -23.17 12.38
CA GLU A 61 30.73 -23.04 13.14
C GLU A 61 31.93 -23.01 12.19
N GLY A 62 33.02 -22.37 12.63
CA GLY A 62 34.28 -22.35 11.88
C GLY A 62 34.14 -21.80 10.45
N GLU A 63 34.68 -22.54 9.48
CA GLU A 63 34.73 -22.14 8.06
C GLU A 63 33.33 -21.95 7.45
N ASP A 64 32.31 -22.67 7.91
CA ASP A 64 30.95 -22.54 7.35
C ASP A 64 30.31 -21.20 7.75
N LEU A 65 30.62 -20.68 8.96
CA LEU A 65 30.15 -19.36 9.38
C LEU A 65 30.81 -18.27 8.53
N GLU A 66 32.13 -18.36 8.35
CA GLU A 66 32.89 -17.43 7.50
C GLU A 66 32.41 -17.47 6.04
N ARG A 67 32.11 -18.67 5.53
CA ARG A 67 31.53 -18.85 4.19
C ARG A 67 30.14 -18.22 4.07
N ALA A 68 29.27 -18.41 5.06
CA ALA A 68 27.95 -17.80 5.08
C ALA A 68 28.05 -16.26 5.04
N LEU A 69 28.86 -15.67 5.93
CA LEU A 69 29.06 -14.22 6.02
C LEU A 69 29.70 -13.65 4.75
N THR A 70 30.68 -14.34 4.17
CA THR A 70 31.29 -13.96 2.88
C THR A 70 30.23 -13.91 1.78
N MET A 71 29.39 -14.94 1.66
CA MET A 71 28.32 -14.95 0.65
C MET A 71 27.27 -13.87 0.91
N ILE A 72 26.93 -13.58 2.17
CA ILE A 72 25.99 -12.49 2.48
C ILE A 72 26.56 -11.15 1.99
N GLY A 73 27.82 -10.86 2.31
CA GLY A 73 28.49 -9.63 1.86
C GLY A 73 28.67 -9.57 0.34
N ASP A 74 29.13 -10.64 -0.30
CA ASP A 74 29.31 -10.74 -1.77
C ASP A 74 27.96 -10.61 -2.51
N GLY A 75 26.86 -11.02 -1.88
CA GLY A 75 25.50 -10.82 -2.38
C GLY A 75 25.00 -9.37 -2.28
N GLY A 76 25.80 -8.45 -1.73
CA GLY A 76 25.43 -7.06 -1.52
C GLY A 76 24.43 -6.82 -0.39
N PHE A 77 24.19 -7.82 0.46
CA PHE A 77 23.38 -7.65 1.65
C PHE A 77 24.20 -6.94 2.73
N HIS A 78 23.64 -5.89 3.33
CA HIS A 78 24.28 -5.16 4.41
C HIS A 78 23.64 -5.48 5.76
N TRP A 79 22.36 -5.86 5.77
CA TRP A 79 21.61 -6.12 6.99
C TRP A 79 21.37 -7.61 7.22
N VAL A 80 21.65 -8.08 8.42
CA VAL A 80 21.30 -9.44 8.86
C VAL A 80 20.30 -9.39 10.00
N ARG A 81 19.12 -9.98 9.80
CA ARG A 81 18.14 -10.16 10.87
C ARG A 81 18.39 -11.48 11.58
N GLN A 82 18.89 -11.41 12.81
CA GLN A 82 19.30 -12.55 13.62
C GLN A 82 18.42 -12.65 14.87
N ARG A 83 17.95 -13.86 15.17
CA ARG A 83 17.20 -14.15 16.40
C ARG A 83 18.14 -14.36 17.58
N PHE A 84 17.78 -13.80 18.72
CA PHE A 84 18.46 -13.94 20.01
C PHE A 84 17.44 -14.45 21.03
N PRO A 85 17.26 -15.78 21.15
CA PRO A 85 16.26 -16.37 22.02
C PRO A 85 16.63 -16.16 23.50
N TRP A 86 15.85 -15.35 24.21
CA TRP A 86 16.01 -15.13 25.66
C TRP A 86 16.05 -16.45 26.44
N ALA A 87 15.24 -17.43 26.05
CA ALA A 87 15.20 -18.74 26.69
C ALA A 87 16.54 -19.49 26.65
N GLU A 88 17.34 -19.29 25.60
CA GLU A 88 18.69 -19.88 25.47
C GLU A 88 19.76 -19.02 26.14
N MET A 89 19.59 -17.69 26.09
CA MET A 89 20.56 -16.73 26.59
C MET A 89 20.50 -16.51 28.10
N GLU A 90 19.36 -16.79 28.75
CA GLU A 90 19.20 -16.67 30.21
C GLU A 90 18.44 -17.90 30.78
N PRO A 91 19.07 -19.10 30.75
CA PRO A 91 18.42 -20.32 31.17
C PRO A 91 18.03 -20.31 32.66
N GLN A 92 18.72 -19.52 33.48
CA GLN A 92 18.39 -19.23 34.87
C GLN A 92 18.38 -17.72 35.10
N GLN A 93 17.46 -17.23 35.94
CA GLN A 93 17.30 -15.79 36.19
C GLN A 93 18.60 -15.15 36.66
N GLY A 94 19.09 -14.17 35.91
CA GLY A 94 20.33 -13.43 36.14
C GLY A 94 21.62 -14.14 35.69
N GLU A 95 21.53 -15.38 35.18
CA GLU A 95 22.67 -16.12 34.65
C GLU A 95 22.60 -16.15 33.11
N HIS A 96 23.40 -15.28 32.48
CA HIS A 96 23.41 -15.12 31.04
C HIS A 96 24.51 -15.95 30.35
N ASP A 97 24.19 -16.57 29.22
CA ASP A 97 25.11 -17.29 28.33
C ASP A 97 25.32 -16.49 27.03
N TRP A 98 26.43 -15.74 26.98
CA TRP A 98 26.78 -14.86 25.86
C TRP A 98 27.72 -15.52 24.84
N ASP A 99 28.45 -16.58 25.20
CA ASP A 99 29.64 -17.05 24.48
C ASP A 99 29.35 -17.39 23.01
N ARG A 100 28.21 -18.04 22.74
CA ARG A 100 27.80 -18.38 21.36
C ARG A 100 27.49 -17.13 20.54
N TRP A 101 26.77 -16.19 21.15
CA TRP A 101 26.23 -15.00 20.51
C TRP A 101 27.30 -13.94 20.29
N ASP A 102 28.23 -13.77 21.24
CA ASP A 102 29.41 -12.91 21.11
C ASP A 102 30.26 -13.28 19.90
N ARG A 103 30.45 -14.58 19.65
CA ARG A 103 31.16 -15.04 18.44
C ARG A 103 30.43 -14.67 17.15
N ILE A 104 29.10 -14.80 17.12
CA ILE A 104 28.27 -14.47 15.96
C ILE A 104 28.30 -12.96 15.70
N VAL A 105 28.10 -12.14 16.74
CA VAL A 105 28.12 -10.68 16.65
C VAL A 105 29.47 -10.18 16.17
N ALA A 106 30.55 -10.62 16.81
CA ALA A 106 31.90 -10.22 16.42
C ALA A 106 32.23 -10.60 14.96
N LYS A 107 31.81 -11.79 14.52
CA LYS A 107 32.01 -12.23 13.14
C LYS A 107 31.17 -11.45 12.14
N ALA A 108 29.91 -11.13 12.43
CA ALA A 108 29.11 -10.31 11.53
C ALA A 108 29.73 -8.91 11.32
N LEU A 109 30.22 -8.30 12.40
CA LEU A 109 30.89 -6.99 12.35
C LEU A 109 32.22 -7.03 11.58
N GLU A 110 32.99 -8.12 11.68
CA GLU A 110 34.22 -8.32 10.88
C GLU A 110 33.96 -8.29 9.36
N TYR A 111 32.73 -8.59 8.94
CA TYR A 111 32.28 -8.60 7.54
C TYR A 111 31.45 -7.37 7.15
N ASP A 112 31.50 -6.30 7.96
CA ASP A 112 30.77 -5.04 7.71
C ASP A 112 29.24 -5.23 7.58
N LEU A 113 28.68 -6.21 8.30
CA LEU A 113 27.25 -6.49 8.35
C LEU A 113 26.61 -5.88 9.61
N THR A 114 25.46 -5.23 9.42
CA THR A 114 24.68 -4.63 10.49
C THR A 114 23.60 -5.60 10.98
N ILE A 115 23.56 -5.84 12.29
CA ILE A 115 22.61 -6.79 12.91
C ILE A 115 21.31 -6.09 13.31
N MET A 116 20.18 -6.64 12.86
CA MET A 116 18.88 -6.45 13.50
C MET A 116 18.65 -7.59 14.49
N ALA A 117 18.73 -7.30 15.79
CA ALA A 117 18.61 -8.29 16.85
C ALA A 117 17.13 -8.50 17.25
N VAL A 118 16.60 -9.70 17.00
CA VAL A 118 15.25 -10.06 17.42
C VAL A 118 15.28 -10.67 18.81
N LEU A 119 14.82 -9.91 19.81
CA LEU A 119 14.70 -10.37 21.19
C LEU A 119 13.36 -11.07 21.36
N GLU A 120 13.38 -12.40 21.46
CA GLU A 120 12.18 -13.23 21.51
C GLU A 120 12.30 -14.39 22.50
N SER A 121 11.23 -15.18 22.60
CA SER A 121 11.05 -16.30 23.52
C SER A 121 11.05 -15.91 25.01
N SER A 122 10.69 -16.85 25.89
CA SER A 122 10.79 -16.69 27.34
C SER A 122 11.37 -17.94 27.98
N PRO A 123 12.35 -17.83 28.90
CA PRO A 123 12.88 -18.98 29.64
C PRO A 123 11.83 -19.58 30.57
N SER A 124 12.01 -20.84 30.95
CA SER A 124 11.02 -21.59 31.75
C SER A 124 10.67 -20.93 33.08
N TRP A 125 11.63 -20.23 33.70
CA TRP A 125 11.42 -19.52 34.96
C TRP A 125 10.56 -18.24 34.83
N ALA A 126 10.48 -17.65 33.63
CA ALA A 126 9.71 -16.44 33.34
C ALA A 126 8.31 -16.72 32.76
N ARG A 127 8.05 -17.95 32.28
CA ARG A 127 6.76 -18.36 31.72
C ARG A 127 5.71 -18.62 32.80
N ALA A 128 4.42 -18.55 32.44
CA ALA A 128 3.36 -18.97 33.35
C ALA A 128 3.29 -20.51 33.40
N PRO A 129 2.91 -21.14 34.52
CA PRO A 129 2.85 -22.60 34.62
C PRO A 129 1.96 -23.29 33.57
N MET A 130 0.96 -22.57 33.04
CA MET A 130 0.05 -23.08 32.01
C MET A 130 0.68 -23.14 30.60
N ASP A 131 1.82 -22.48 30.39
CA ASP A 131 2.52 -22.44 29.09
C ASP A 131 3.47 -23.63 28.90
N GLY A 132 3.74 -24.39 29.96
CA GLY A 132 4.62 -25.55 29.92
C GLY A 132 5.96 -25.24 29.23
N GLU A 133 6.22 -25.97 28.16
CA GLU A 133 7.47 -25.92 27.41
C GLU A 133 7.39 -25.09 26.12
N THR A 134 6.39 -24.21 25.95
CA THR A 134 6.27 -23.35 24.78
C THR A 134 7.13 -22.09 24.95
N PRO A 135 8.34 -22.00 24.35
CA PRO A 135 9.22 -20.84 24.54
C PRO A 135 8.65 -19.56 23.93
N GLU A 136 7.77 -19.66 22.93
CA GLU A 136 7.05 -18.53 22.31
C GLU A 136 5.91 -17.98 23.18
N ALA A 137 5.73 -18.47 24.41
CA ALA A 137 4.82 -17.83 25.35
C ALA A 137 5.42 -16.50 25.83
N PRO A 138 4.62 -15.42 25.90
CA PRO A 138 5.09 -14.17 26.48
C PRO A 138 5.41 -14.37 27.97
N PRO A 139 6.31 -13.55 28.54
CA PRO A 139 6.66 -13.67 29.94
C PRO A 139 5.46 -13.33 30.83
N ARG A 140 5.37 -13.99 31.99
CA ARG A 140 4.33 -13.71 32.98
C ARG A 140 4.47 -12.31 33.59
N ASP A 141 5.71 -11.83 33.71
CA ASP A 141 6.05 -10.47 34.15
C ASP A 141 6.97 -9.81 33.11
N PHE A 142 6.52 -8.70 32.52
CA PHE A 142 7.30 -7.97 31.51
C PHE A 142 8.55 -7.30 32.10
N ALA A 143 8.65 -7.15 33.42
CA ALA A 143 9.86 -6.67 34.08
C ALA A 143 11.04 -7.65 33.96
N ASP A 144 10.76 -8.96 33.88
CA ASP A 144 11.79 -9.98 33.68
C ASP A 144 12.40 -9.84 32.28
N PHE A 145 11.56 -9.71 31.25
CA PHE A 145 12.02 -9.43 29.88
C PHE A 145 12.75 -8.08 29.78
N ALA A 146 12.26 -7.03 30.45
CA ALA A 146 12.93 -5.74 30.49
C ALA A 146 14.33 -5.85 31.12
N SER A 147 14.51 -6.67 32.15
CA SER A 147 15.82 -6.89 32.78
C SER A 147 16.80 -7.54 31.80
N PHE A 148 16.35 -8.56 31.05
CA PHE A 148 17.12 -9.18 29.98
C PHE A 148 17.44 -8.21 28.85
N ALA A 149 16.44 -7.49 28.32
CA ALA A 149 16.62 -6.56 27.21
C ALA A 149 17.62 -5.44 27.56
N LYS A 150 17.60 -4.96 28.81
CA LYS A 150 18.59 -4.00 29.31
C LYS A 150 19.98 -4.61 29.40
N ALA A 151 20.11 -5.84 29.92
CA ALA A 151 21.40 -6.53 30.00
C ALA A 151 21.99 -6.77 28.61
N PHE A 152 21.16 -7.23 27.67
CA PHE A 152 21.51 -7.45 26.26
C PHE A 152 21.97 -6.14 25.60
N ALA A 153 21.18 -5.06 25.68
CA ALA A 153 21.55 -3.76 25.10
C ALA A 153 22.80 -3.17 25.75
N SER A 154 22.98 -3.34 27.07
CA SER A 154 24.20 -2.87 27.75
C SER A 154 25.45 -3.64 27.30
N HIS A 155 25.31 -4.94 27.03
CA HIS A 155 26.41 -5.80 26.59
C HIS A 155 26.80 -5.52 25.12
N TYR A 156 25.84 -5.18 24.26
CA TYR A 156 26.05 -4.95 22.83
C TYR A 156 25.97 -3.47 22.37
N ARG A 157 25.98 -2.49 23.28
CA ARG A 157 25.80 -1.04 23.03
C ARG A 157 26.62 -0.39 21.90
N GLU A 158 27.76 -0.96 21.54
CA GLU A 158 28.63 -0.44 20.47
C GLU A 158 28.71 -1.39 19.25
N GLN A 159 27.93 -2.47 19.30
CA GLN A 159 27.99 -3.60 18.37
C GLN A 159 26.65 -3.85 17.68
N ILE A 160 25.53 -3.47 18.31
CA ILE A 160 24.18 -3.64 17.78
C ILE A 160 23.40 -2.37 18.05
N ASP A 161 22.90 -1.73 16.99
CA ASP A 161 22.07 -0.53 17.10
C ASP A 161 20.57 -0.83 16.98
N TYR A 162 20.16 -1.98 16.43
CA TYR A 162 18.77 -2.24 16.07
C TYR A 162 18.17 -3.43 16.83
N TYR A 163 17.13 -3.17 17.61
CA TYR A 163 16.51 -4.14 18.52
C TYR A 163 15.03 -4.32 18.18
N GLU A 164 14.68 -5.49 17.66
CA GLU A 164 13.29 -5.89 17.42
C GLU A 164 12.72 -6.60 18.65
N ILE A 165 11.60 -6.08 19.17
CA ILE A 165 10.93 -6.65 20.34
C ILE A 165 9.86 -7.64 19.90
N TRP A 166 10.18 -8.93 20.07
CA TRP A 166 9.36 -10.09 19.71
C TRP A 166 9.22 -10.32 18.20
N ASP A 167 8.62 -11.45 17.79
CA ASP A 167 8.28 -11.74 16.40
C ASP A 167 6.85 -12.28 16.27
N GLN A 168 6.09 -11.77 15.29
CA GLN A 168 4.75 -12.24 14.93
C GLN A 168 3.74 -12.49 16.09
N PRO A 169 3.59 -11.60 17.08
CA PRO A 169 2.67 -11.79 18.21
C PRO A 169 1.18 -11.85 17.78
N ASN A 170 0.90 -11.53 16.51
CA ASN A 170 -0.42 -11.61 15.90
C ASN A 170 -0.76 -13.01 15.33
N LEU A 171 0.07 -14.01 15.59
CA LEU A 171 -0.15 -15.42 15.24
C LEU A 171 -0.15 -16.30 16.49
N TYR A 172 -1.12 -17.22 16.59
CA TYR A 172 -1.31 -18.15 17.71
C TYR A 172 -0.03 -18.86 18.21
N PRO A 173 0.76 -19.55 17.35
CA PRO A 173 1.95 -20.26 17.82
C PRO A 173 3.05 -19.33 18.34
N HIS A 174 3.07 -18.07 17.92
CA HIS A 174 4.10 -17.09 18.28
C HIS A 174 3.70 -16.22 19.49
N TRP A 175 2.62 -16.61 20.19
CA TRP A 175 2.16 -15.97 21.42
C TRP A 175 1.70 -17.01 22.45
N GLY A 176 2.46 -18.10 22.58
CA GLY A 176 2.25 -19.15 23.59
C GLY A 176 1.07 -20.06 23.32
N GLU A 177 0.67 -20.25 22.06
CA GLU A 177 -0.55 -20.98 21.71
C GLU A 177 -1.80 -20.39 22.37
N ARG A 178 -1.88 -19.05 22.39
CA ARG A 178 -2.99 -18.28 22.97
C ARG A 178 -3.65 -17.41 21.92
N TYR A 179 -4.79 -16.83 22.28
CA TYR A 179 -5.36 -15.77 21.47
C TYR A 179 -4.43 -14.56 21.44
N THR A 180 -4.37 -13.94 20.28
CA THR A 180 -3.62 -12.71 20.01
C THR A 180 -4.05 -11.61 20.96
N ASP A 181 -3.07 -10.94 21.57
CA ASP A 181 -3.29 -9.85 22.53
C ASP A 181 -2.40 -8.65 22.21
N PRO A 182 -2.87 -7.74 21.32
CA PRO A 182 -2.10 -6.54 20.96
C PRO A 182 -1.86 -5.60 22.13
N THR A 183 -2.71 -5.61 23.17
CA THR A 183 -2.51 -4.78 24.37
C THR A 183 -1.39 -5.35 25.23
N ALA A 184 -1.37 -6.66 25.48
CA ALA A 184 -0.27 -7.31 26.19
C ALA A 184 1.06 -7.16 25.43
N TYR A 185 1.06 -7.36 24.11
CA TYR A 185 2.23 -7.09 23.29
C TYR A 185 2.70 -5.63 23.38
N THR A 186 1.78 -4.67 23.37
CA THR A 186 2.14 -3.24 23.52
C THR A 186 2.82 -2.97 24.86
N HIS A 187 2.38 -3.59 25.95
CA HIS A 187 3.04 -3.46 27.25
C HIS A 187 4.43 -4.11 27.27
N LEU A 188 4.60 -5.26 26.61
CA LEU A 188 5.91 -5.89 26.41
C LEU A 188 6.85 -4.97 25.61
N LEU A 189 6.36 -4.40 24.49
CA LEU A 189 7.09 -3.43 23.66
C LEU A 189 7.50 -2.20 24.48
N GLN A 190 6.60 -1.63 25.27
CA GLN A 190 6.91 -0.49 26.14
C GLN A 190 7.97 -0.82 27.20
N ALA A 191 7.95 -2.03 27.77
CA ALA A 191 8.94 -2.48 28.73
C ALA A 191 10.30 -2.68 28.07
N GLY A 192 10.33 -3.38 26.93
CA GLY A 192 11.52 -3.58 26.09
C GLY A 192 12.14 -2.26 25.63
N TYR A 193 11.34 -1.33 25.09
CA TYR A 193 11.81 -0.03 24.62
C TYR A 193 12.56 0.74 25.72
N ARG A 194 11.95 0.88 26.91
CA ARG A 194 12.58 1.62 28.02
C ARG A 194 13.86 0.92 28.49
N ALA A 195 13.86 -0.41 28.54
CA ALA A 195 15.01 -1.20 28.95
C ALA A 195 16.19 -1.10 27.97
N VAL A 196 15.91 -1.23 26.67
CA VAL A 196 16.91 -1.04 25.60
C VAL A 196 17.50 0.36 25.69
N LYS A 197 16.68 1.41 25.73
CA LYS A 197 17.14 2.80 25.86
C LYS A 197 17.93 3.07 27.16
N GLU A 198 17.70 2.31 28.22
CA GLU A 198 18.47 2.43 29.46
C GLU A 198 19.85 1.77 29.36
N GLY A 199 19.96 0.63 28.69
CA GLY A 199 21.25 -0.03 28.42
C GLY A 199 22.06 0.71 27.36
N ASP A 200 21.37 1.15 26.31
CA ASP A 200 21.90 1.87 25.16
C ASP A 200 20.93 2.98 24.71
N PRO A 201 21.19 4.25 25.05
CA PRO A 201 20.35 5.39 24.67
C PRO A 201 20.25 5.66 23.17
N GLU A 202 21.25 5.26 22.38
CA GLU A 202 21.30 5.51 20.93
C GLU A 202 20.60 4.39 20.13
N ALA A 203 20.48 3.20 20.71
CA ALA A 203 19.80 2.05 20.13
C ALA A 203 18.41 2.36 19.58
N LEU A 204 18.11 1.91 18.37
CA LEU A 204 16.81 2.01 17.70
C LEU A 204 15.96 0.77 17.97
N VAL A 205 14.68 0.98 18.29
CA VAL A 205 13.76 -0.10 18.65
C VAL A 205 12.71 -0.31 17.57
N LEU A 206 12.63 -1.53 17.05
CA LEU A 206 11.60 -1.98 16.12
C LEU A 206 10.44 -2.63 16.87
N THR A 207 9.21 -2.43 16.37
CA THR A 207 8.10 -3.33 16.73
C THR A 207 8.38 -4.75 16.25
N ALA A 208 7.61 -5.72 16.68
CA ALA A 208 7.63 -7.07 16.12
C ALA A 208 7.22 -7.03 14.65
N GLY A 209 7.83 -7.88 13.83
CA GLY A 209 7.40 -8.11 12.46
C GLY A 209 6.00 -8.72 12.43
N LEU A 210 4.98 -7.90 12.17
CA LEU A 210 3.60 -8.37 12.08
C LEU A 210 3.37 -9.20 10.81
N ALA A 211 2.86 -10.42 10.98
CA ALA A 211 2.53 -11.30 9.87
C ALA A 211 1.25 -10.83 9.15
N PRO A 212 1.21 -10.84 7.81
CA PRO A 212 0.04 -10.36 7.07
C PRO A 212 -1.14 -11.33 7.25
N ASN A 213 -2.26 -10.81 7.74
CA ASN A 213 -3.47 -11.61 7.96
C ASN A 213 -4.73 -10.74 7.77
N VAL A 214 -5.90 -11.35 7.56
CA VAL A 214 -7.19 -10.69 7.35
C VAL A 214 -8.23 -11.00 8.44
N GLU A 215 -7.90 -11.89 9.36
CA GLU A 215 -8.77 -12.30 10.47
C GLU A 215 -8.98 -11.16 11.48
N GLU A 216 -10.17 -11.10 12.06
CA GLU A 216 -10.54 -10.03 13.00
C GLU A 216 -9.98 -10.25 14.42
N GLY A 217 -9.44 -11.44 14.71
CA GLY A 217 -8.85 -11.79 16.01
C GLY A 217 -9.10 -13.23 16.43
N GLY A 218 -8.69 -13.56 17.66
CA GLY A 218 -8.67 -14.93 18.16
C GLY A 218 -7.28 -15.52 17.98
N GLN A 219 -7.19 -16.67 17.31
CA GLN A 219 -5.91 -17.35 17.07
C GLN A 219 -4.99 -16.55 16.14
N TYR A 220 -5.54 -15.86 15.14
CA TYR A 220 -4.76 -14.97 14.30
C TYR A 220 -5.48 -13.62 14.20
N MET A 221 -4.71 -12.56 13.97
CA MET A 221 -5.25 -11.21 13.83
C MET A 221 -4.57 -10.49 12.68
N SER A 222 -5.36 -9.76 11.92
CA SER A 222 -4.89 -8.86 10.89
C SER A 222 -3.85 -7.89 11.45
N ASP A 223 -2.69 -7.81 10.80
CA ASP A 223 -1.63 -6.84 11.06
C ASP A 223 -2.14 -5.40 11.10
N LEU A 224 -3.12 -5.04 10.26
CA LEU A 224 -3.75 -3.72 10.27
C LEU A 224 -4.51 -3.46 11.57
N LEU A 225 -5.32 -4.42 11.99
CA LEU A 225 -6.11 -4.32 13.21
C LEU A 225 -5.23 -4.42 14.47
N PHE A 226 -4.21 -5.27 14.43
CA PHE A 226 -3.24 -5.43 15.49
C PHE A 226 -2.45 -4.13 15.69
N LEU A 227 -1.92 -3.52 14.62
CA LEU A 227 -1.24 -2.22 14.70
C LEU A 227 -2.18 -1.11 15.20
N GLN A 228 -3.43 -1.07 14.73
CA GLN A 228 -4.40 -0.10 15.24
C GLN A 228 -4.62 -0.28 16.75
N LYS A 229 -4.82 -1.52 17.22
CA LYS A 229 -4.98 -1.83 18.64
C LYS A 229 -3.72 -1.55 19.46
N MET A 230 -2.53 -1.68 18.87
CA MET A 230 -1.28 -1.24 19.50
C MET A 230 -1.29 0.27 19.75
N TYR A 231 -1.66 1.08 18.77
CA TYR A 231 -1.79 2.54 18.97
C TYR A 231 -2.85 2.87 20.03
N GLU A 232 -4.00 2.20 20.01
CA GLU A 232 -5.05 2.36 21.03
C GLU A 232 -4.57 1.98 22.44
N ALA A 233 -3.67 1.00 22.54
CA ALA A 233 -3.01 0.58 23.79
C ALA A 233 -1.81 1.46 24.19
N GLY A 234 -1.47 2.50 23.41
CA GLY A 234 -0.41 3.46 23.74
C GLY A 234 0.98 3.09 23.21
N ALA A 235 1.09 2.40 22.08
CA ALA A 235 2.38 2.12 21.45
C ALA A 235 3.13 3.35 20.93
N LYS A 236 2.44 4.48 20.71
CA LYS A 236 3.06 5.72 20.21
C LYS A 236 4.16 6.19 21.16
N GLY A 237 5.37 6.37 20.60
CA GLY A 237 6.57 6.79 21.35
C GLY A 237 7.36 5.65 22.00
N TYR A 238 7.02 4.39 21.72
CA TYR A 238 7.71 3.20 22.24
C TYR A 238 8.27 2.29 21.15
N PHE A 239 8.50 2.86 19.97
CA PHE A 239 9.25 2.26 18.87
C PHE A 239 9.74 3.38 17.96
N ASP A 240 10.87 3.16 17.31
CA ASP A 240 11.49 4.10 16.38
C ASP A 240 11.16 3.71 14.93
N ILE A 241 11.01 2.41 14.65
CA ILE A 241 10.71 1.85 13.33
C ILE A 241 9.55 0.84 13.41
N LEU A 242 8.62 0.87 12.45
CA LEU A 242 7.59 -0.17 12.32
C LEU A 242 8.14 -1.36 11.52
N ALA A 243 8.19 -2.54 12.11
CA ALA A 243 8.54 -3.77 11.41
C ALA A 243 7.30 -4.45 10.81
N ILE A 244 7.40 -4.88 9.56
CA ILE A 244 6.31 -5.53 8.82
C ILE A 244 6.81 -6.73 8.02
N LYS A 245 5.90 -7.65 7.65
CA LYS A 245 6.25 -8.83 6.85
C LYS A 245 5.47 -8.93 5.53
N PRO A 246 5.76 -8.10 4.51
CA PRO A 246 4.94 -8.00 3.30
C PRO A 246 5.16 -9.17 2.32
N TYR A 247 4.66 -10.34 2.67
CA TYR A 247 4.66 -11.50 1.79
C TYR A 247 3.82 -11.26 0.54
N GLY A 248 4.38 -11.59 -0.62
CA GLY A 248 3.70 -11.46 -1.90
C GLY A 248 2.73 -12.59 -2.21
N LEU A 249 2.89 -13.74 -1.54
CA LEU A 249 2.04 -14.94 -1.70
C LEU A 249 1.91 -15.33 -3.19
N TRP A 250 0.69 -15.36 -3.73
CA TRP A 250 0.43 -15.66 -5.15
C TRP A 250 0.27 -14.40 -6.03
N TYR A 251 0.43 -13.20 -5.46
CA TYR A 251 0.22 -11.95 -6.18
C TYR A 251 1.52 -11.45 -6.82
N GLU A 252 1.38 -10.76 -7.96
CA GLU A 252 2.49 -10.04 -8.56
C GLU A 252 2.86 -8.82 -7.70
N PRO A 253 4.14 -8.45 -7.63
CA PRO A 253 4.59 -7.25 -6.91
C PRO A 253 3.89 -5.98 -7.37
N GLY A 254 3.45 -5.91 -8.64
CA GLY A 254 2.72 -4.79 -9.22
C GLY A 254 1.22 -4.74 -8.90
N ASP A 255 0.67 -5.67 -8.13
CA ASP A 255 -0.75 -5.64 -7.74
C ASP A 255 -1.05 -4.45 -6.82
N ARG A 256 -1.79 -3.47 -7.33
CA ARG A 256 -2.16 -2.22 -6.62
C ARG A 256 -3.49 -2.28 -5.86
N ARG A 257 -4.12 -3.45 -5.78
CA ARG A 257 -5.35 -3.59 -4.97
C ARG A 257 -5.04 -3.31 -3.50
N LEU A 258 -5.76 -2.36 -2.93
CA LEU A 258 -5.65 -1.97 -1.53
C LEU A 258 -6.96 -2.30 -0.83
N SER A 259 -7.00 -3.47 -0.20
CA SER A 259 -8.13 -3.96 0.58
C SER A 259 -7.61 -4.49 1.92
N PRO A 260 -8.23 -4.14 3.06
CA PRO A 260 -7.90 -4.77 4.34
C PRO A 260 -8.04 -6.29 4.33
N LEU A 261 -8.91 -6.81 3.45
CA LEU A 261 -9.22 -8.23 3.27
C LEU A 261 -8.29 -8.95 2.28
N GLU A 262 -7.21 -8.31 1.83
CA GLU A 262 -6.25 -8.89 0.90
C GLU A 262 -4.82 -8.75 1.45
N THR A 263 -4.02 -9.80 1.30
CA THR A 263 -2.60 -9.84 1.67
C THR A 263 -1.76 -9.90 0.42
N ASN A 264 -1.45 -8.74 -0.16
CA ASN A 264 -0.56 -8.58 -1.30
C ASN A 264 0.62 -7.66 -0.96
N PHE A 265 1.56 -7.52 -1.89
CA PHE A 265 2.74 -6.68 -1.69
C PHE A 265 2.42 -5.18 -1.51
N SER A 266 1.23 -4.70 -1.88
CA SER A 266 0.79 -3.31 -1.65
C SER A 266 0.27 -3.05 -0.23
N ARG A 267 0.08 -4.10 0.59
CA ARG A 267 -0.41 -3.99 1.97
C ARG A 267 0.37 -3.02 2.88
N PRO A 268 1.70 -2.80 2.75
CA PRO A 268 2.44 -1.79 3.51
C PRO A 268 1.84 -0.39 3.42
N ILE A 269 1.20 -0.02 2.30
CA ILE A 269 0.53 1.27 2.14
C ILE A 269 -0.60 1.43 3.16
N LEU A 270 -1.35 0.36 3.45
CA LEU A 270 -2.43 0.40 4.45
C LEU A 270 -1.89 0.53 5.88
N LEU A 271 -0.78 -0.15 6.20
CA LEU A 271 -0.10 -0.01 7.49
C LEU A 271 0.45 1.42 7.66
N ARG A 272 1.04 1.98 6.60
CA ARG A 272 1.49 3.37 6.56
C ARG A 272 0.35 4.35 6.80
N GLU A 273 -0.82 4.11 6.21
CA GLU A 273 -2.01 4.92 6.46
C GLU A 273 -2.50 4.84 7.92
N VAL A 274 -2.32 3.70 8.60
CA VAL A 274 -2.56 3.61 10.05
C VAL A 274 -1.58 4.54 10.78
N MET A 275 -0.28 4.47 10.51
CA MET A 275 0.72 5.34 11.15
C MET A 275 0.41 6.83 10.94
N LEU A 276 0.04 7.22 9.70
CA LEU A 276 -0.32 8.60 9.37
C LEU A 276 -1.53 9.10 10.19
N ARG A 277 -2.56 8.26 10.38
CA ARG A 277 -3.73 8.62 11.22
C ARG A 277 -3.36 8.81 12.69
N HIS A 278 -2.34 8.12 13.18
CA HIS A 278 -1.84 8.25 14.54
C HIS A 278 -0.68 9.25 14.69
N GLY A 279 -0.30 9.94 13.61
CA GLY A 279 0.72 10.98 13.61
C GLY A 279 2.15 10.47 13.80
N ASP A 280 2.45 9.26 13.35
CA ASP A 280 3.80 8.67 13.27
C ASP A 280 4.25 8.59 11.80
N GLY A 281 3.87 9.61 11.02
CA GLY A 281 4.23 9.75 9.61
C GLY A 281 5.71 10.09 9.36
N ASP A 282 6.46 10.35 10.41
CA ASP A 282 7.89 10.68 10.43
C ASP A 282 8.78 9.47 10.74
N LYS A 283 8.20 8.29 11.00
CA LYS A 283 8.93 7.05 11.24
C LYS A 283 9.02 6.18 9.99
N ALA A 284 10.14 5.47 9.85
CA ALA A 284 10.36 4.49 8.81
C ALA A 284 9.52 3.22 9.04
N VAL A 285 9.31 2.50 7.95
CA VAL A 285 8.76 1.14 7.93
C VAL A 285 9.82 0.22 7.35
N TRP A 286 10.13 -0.87 8.03
CA TRP A 286 11.09 -1.87 7.55
C TRP A 286 10.36 -3.19 7.26
N ALA A 287 10.59 -3.73 6.07
CA ALA A 287 10.14 -5.05 5.70
C ALA A 287 11.14 -6.08 6.24
N VAL A 288 11.03 -6.40 7.53
CA VAL A 288 11.96 -7.29 8.24
C VAL A 288 11.91 -8.75 7.76
N GLU A 289 10.87 -9.11 7.00
CA GLU A 289 10.75 -10.41 6.36
C GLU A 289 9.82 -10.31 5.14
N PHE A 290 10.31 -10.60 3.95
CA PHE A 290 9.45 -10.65 2.75
C PHE A 290 9.95 -11.62 1.71
N GLY A 291 9.10 -11.90 0.72
CA GLY A 291 9.46 -12.65 -0.47
C GLY A 291 8.31 -13.47 -1.04
N TRP A 292 8.67 -14.32 -1.99
CA TRP A 292 7.83 -15.38 -2.58
C TRP A 292 8.48 -16.73 -2.29
N CYS A 293 7.68 -17.78 -2.17
CA CYS A 293 8.20 -19.13 -1.94
C CYS A 293 8.34 -19.89 -3.28
N ALA A 294 9.45 -20.60 -3.46
CA ALA A 294 9.66 -21.52 -4.56
C ALA A 294 10.21 -22.86 -4.04
N LEU A 295 9.30 -23.82 -3.84
CA LEU A 295 9.64 -25.19 -3.50
C LEU A 295 10.25 -25.92 -4.70
N PRO A 296 11.19 -26.86 -4.47
CA PRO A 296 11.78 -27.68 -5.53
C PRO A 296 10.74 -28.44 -6.36
N SER A 297 11.07 -28.70 -7.63
CA SER A 297 10.23 -29.54 -8.49
C SER A 297 10.10 -30.95 -7.89
N GLY A 298 8.86 -31.40 -7.66
CA GLY A 298 8.59 -32.71 -7.07
C GLY A 298 8.59 -32.73 -5.54
N TRP A 299 8.44 -31.57 -4.89
CA TRP A 299 8.27 -31.45 -3.44
C TRP A 299 7.25 -32.46 -2.87
N THR A 300 7.68 -33.26 -1.89
CA THR A 300 6.84 -34.22 -1.16
C THR A 300 6.67 -33.88 0.32
N GLY A 301 7.20 -32.74 0.77
CA GLY A 301 7.08 -32.28 2.16
C GLY A 301 5.72 -31.61 2.45
N ARG A 302 5.64 -30.89 3.57
CA ARG A 302 4.44 -30.16 3.98
C ARG A 302 4.12 -29.04 2.97
N PRO A 303 2.83 -28.74 2.71
CA PRO A 303 2.46 -27.69 1.77
C PRO A 303 2.86 -26.31 2.31
N ALA A 304 3.34 -25.42 1.44
CA ALA A 304 3.66 -24.04 1.81
C ALA A 304 2.38 -23.23 2.10
N PRO A 305 2.22 -22.65 3.32
CA PRO A 305 1.11 -21.74 3.61
C PRO A 305 1.21 -20.44 2.78
N TRP A 306 2.40 -20.08 2.31
CA TRP A 306 2.65 -18.91 1.45
C TRP A 306 2.36 -19.15 -0.04
N THR A 307 1.80 -20.31 -0.40
CA THR A 307 1.84 -20.86 -1.76
C THR A 307 3.27 -21.09 -2.26
N SER A 308 3.43 -21.63 -3.45
CA SER A 308 4.75 -21.85 -4.06
C SER A 308 4.66 -21.71 -5.56
N ASP A 309 5.72 -21.17 -6.15
CA ASP A 309 5.88 -21.03 -7.60
C ASP A 309 7.24 -21.60 -8.04
N ARG A 310 7.62 -21.35 -9.29
CA ARG A 310 8.97 -21.67 -9.80
C ARG A 310 10.00 -20.64 -9.32
N GLU A 311 11.26 -21.08 -9.26
CA GLU A 311 12.39 -20.27 -8.81
C GLU A 311 12.63 -19.01 -9.68
N ASP A 312 12.43 -19.10 -11.00
CA ASP A 312 12.55 -17.94 -11.91
C ASP A 312 11.46 -16.89 -11.66
N ILE A 313 10.27 -17.33 -11.27
CA ILE A 313 9.17 -16.42 -10.90
C ILE A 313 9.44 -15.80 -9.53
N GLN A 314 9.95 -16.57 -8.57
CA GLN A 314 10.36 -16.05 -7.26
C GLN A 314 11.42 -14.95 -7.39
N ALA A 315 12.50 -15.21 -8.13
CA ALA A 315 13.60 -14.27 -8.30
C ALA A 315 13.12 -12.96 -8.97
N ARG A 316 12.40 -13.07 -10.09
CA ARG A 316 11.83 -11.92 -10.79
C ARG A 316 10.90 -11.09 -9.89
N ARG A 317 9.94 -11.72 -9.21
CA ARG A 317 9.00 -11.02 -8.34
C ARG A 317 9.72 -10.32 -7.19
N THR A 318 10.73 -10.95 -6.63
CA THR A 318 11.54 -10.37 -5.54
C THR A 318 12.28 -9.11 -6.00
N VAL A 319 12.94 -9.15 -7.16
CA VAL A 319 13.63 -7.98 -7.75
C VAL A 319 12.64 -6.85 -8.05
N GLU A 320 11.52 -7.16 -8.72
CA GLU A 320 10.48 -6.17 -9.05
C GLU A 320 9.87 -5.54 -7.79
N ALA A 321 9.74 -6.30 -6.70
CA ALA A 321 9.23 -5.83 -5.42
C ALA A 321 10.18 -4.82 -4.75
N ILE A 322 11.48 -5.12 -4.70
CA ILE A 322 12.50 -4.21 -4.16
C ILE A 322 12.54 -2.92 -4.99
N GLN A 323 12.56 -3.03 -6.32
CA GLN A 323 12.57 -1.87 -7.21
C GLN A 323 11.33 -1.00 -7.01
N ARG A 324 10.15 -1.61 -6.93
CA ARG A 324 8.89 -0.90 -6.70
C ARG A 324 8.90 -0.17 -5.36
N ALA A 325 9.33 -0.83 -4.28
CA ALA A 325 9.38 -0.21 -2.96
C ALA A 325 10.31 1.01 -2.95
N ARG A 326 11.52 0.86 -3.51
CA ARG A 326 12.48 1.98 -3.67
C ARG A 326 11.90 3.11 -4.52
N ASP A 327 11.17 2.78 -5.58
CA ASP A 327 10.56 3.78 -6.45
C ASP A 327 9.39 4.52 -5.83
N GLU A 328 8.52 3.84 -5.07
CA GLU A 328 7.24 4.38 -4.66
C GLU A 328 7.23 4.87 -3.20
N TRP A 329 8.05 4.28 -2.32
CA TRP A 329 7.92 4.36 -0.86
C TRP A 329 9.19 4.92 -0.20
N PRO A 330 9.41 6.25 -0.22
CA PRO A 330 10.55 6.90 0.47
C PRO A 330 10.56 6.72 2.00
N TRP A 331 9.52 6.09 2.55
CA TRP A 331 9.36 5.77 3.96
C TRP A 331 9.72 4.30 4.27
N MET A 332 9.98 3.48 3.24
CA MET A 332 10.45 2.10 3.38
C MET A 332 11.97 2.09 3.48
N GLY A 333 12.50 1.58 4.59
CA GLY A 333 13.94 1.38 4.79
C GLY A 333 14.38 -0.01 4.34
N VAL A 334 14.87 -0.82 5.28
CA VAL A 334 15.37 -2.17 5.01
C VAL A 334 14.28 -3.09 4.49
N MET A 335 14.63 -3.90 3.49
CA MET A 335 13.84 -5.02 2.99
C MET A 335 14.66 -6.31 3.13
N ALA A 336 14.33 -7.10 4.16
CA ALA A 336 15.03 -8.33 4.49
C ALA A 336 14.35 -9.56 3.89
N LEU A 337 15.07 -10.27 3.01
CA LEU A 337 14.60 -11.53 2.43
C LEU A 337 14.40 -12.59 3.51
N GLN A 338 13.43 -13.48 3.28
CA GLN A 338 12.90 -14.36 4.32
C GLN A 338 13.94 -15.28 4.97
N HIS A 339 14.93 -15.81 4.24
CA HIS A 339 16.06 -16.50 4.88
C HIS A 339 17.24 -16.77 3.94
N PHE A 340 18.47 -16.57 4.43
CA PHE A 340 19.68 -16.97 3.71
C PHE A 340 19.76 -18.50 3.57
N HIS A 341 19.72 -19.20 4.71
CA HIS A 341 19.64 -20.66 4.83
C HIS A 341 18.93 -21.11 6.14
N PRO A 342 17.65 -21.55 6.10
CA PRO A 342 16.81 -21.73 7.29
C PRO A 342 17.13 -22.99 8.09
N VAL A 343 17.04 -22.90 9.42
CA VAL A 343 17.08 -24.06 10.33
C VAL A 343 15.70 -24.68 10.42
N ALA A 344 15.45 -25.74 9.65
CA ALA A 344 14.19 -26.46 9.66
C ALA A 344 14.33 -27.90 9.15
N GLU A 345 13.37 -28.76 9.48
CA GLU A 345 13.25 -30.11 8.93
C GLU A 345 13.20 -30.10 7.40
N LEU A 346 13.70 -31.16 6.75
CA LEU A 346 13.76 -31.24 5.28
C LEU A 346 12.40 -31.16 4.59
N ASP A 347 11.33 -31.52 5.30
CA ASP A 347 9.96 -31.49 4.80
C ASP A 347 9.27 -30.13 5.02
N ASP A 348 9.97 -29.14 5.61
CA ASP A 348 9.42 -27.84 5.93
C ASP A 348 9.41 -26.92 4.70
N PRO A 349 8.26 -26.31 4.35
CA PRO A 349 8.17 -25.44 3.19
C PRO A 349 9.01 -24.15 3.30
N ILE A 350 9.56 -23.81 4.47
CA ILE A 350 10.45 -22.66 4.64
C ILE A 350 11.69 -22.74 3.75
N HIS A 351 12.14 -23.95 3.40
CA HIS A 351 13.22 -24.19 2.43
C HIS A 351 12.93 -23.58 1.05
N GLY A 352 11.65 -23.35 0.72
CA GLY A 352 11.26 -22.67 -0.50
C GLY A 352 11.71 -21.20 -0.58
N PHE A 353 12.09 -20.58 0.54
CA PHE A 353 12.61 -19.21 0.58
C PHE A 353 14.14 -19.11 0.65
N SER A 354 14.83 -20.23 0.91
CA SER A 354 16.28 -20.24 1.08
C SER A 354 16.99 -19.59 -0.11
N LEU A 355 18.02 -18.78 0.15
CA LEU A 355 18.86 -18.14 -0.87
C LEU A 355 20.02 -19.02 -1.32
N VAL A 356 20.41 -19.99 -0.50
CA VAL A 356 21.41 -21.00 -0.83
C VAL A 356 20.87 -22.40 -0.53
N THR A 357 21.47 -23.40 -1.15
CA THR A 357 21.28 -24.82 -0.80
C THR A 357 22.14 -25.22 0.41
N ASP A 358 21.94 -26.43 0.93
CA ASP A 358 22.74 -26.97 2.05
C ASP A 358 24.26 -27.00 1.77
N ASP A 359 24.67 -27.14 0.50
CA ASP A 359 26.07 -27.11 0.05
C ASP A 359 26.56 -25.69 -0.33
N PHE A 360 25.80 -24.67 0.06
CA PHE A 360 26.02 -23.25 -0.24
C PHE A 360 26.07 -22.94 -1.76
N ALA A 361 25.31 -23.67 -2.57
CA ALA A 361 25.11 -23.28 -3.97
C ALA A 361 24.08 -22.12 -4.02
N PRO A 362 24.40 -21.00 -4.68
CA PRO A 362 23.50 -19.85 -4.73
C PRO A 362 22.28 -20.15 -5.59
N ARG A 363 21.09 -19.90 -5.05
CA ARG A 363 19.82 -20.00 -5.76
C ARG A 363 19.57 -18.78 -6.64
N LEU A 364 18.63 -18.88 -7.58
CA LEU A 364 18.42 -17.81 -8.57
C LEU A 364 18.03 -16.49 -7.89
N THR A 365 17.23 -16.53 -6.83
CA THR A 365 16.85 -15.34 -6.05
C THR A 365 18.07 -14.64 -5.44
N TYR A 366 19.05 -15.38 -4.92
CA TYR A 366 20.32 -14.80 -4.45
C TYR A 366 21.07 -14.09 -5.58
N GLN A 367 21.18 -14.75 -6.74
CA GLN A 367 21.95 -14.23 -7.88
C GLN A 367 21.33 -12.94 -8.41
N GLU A 368 20.01 -12.93 -8.65
CA GLU A 368 19.30 -11.79 -9.25
C GLU A 368 19.21 -10.60 -8.29
N VAL A 369 19.01 -10.84 -6.99
CA VAL A 369 19.07 -9.77 -5.97
C VAL A 369 20.49 -9.27 -5.81
N GLY A 370 21.50 -10.15 -5.86
CA GLY A 370 22.91 -9.77 -5.81
C GLY A 370 23.32 -8.84 -6.96
N VAL A 371 22.83 -9.08 -8.17
CA VAL A 371 23.01 -8.16 -9.32
C VAL A 371 22.41 -6.78 -9.02
N LEU A 372 21.22 -6.73 -8.42
CA LEU A 372 20.57 -5.48 -8.05
C LEU A 372 21.30 -4.74 -6.92
N ALA A 373 21.83 -5.48 -5.94
CA ALA A 373 22.46 -4.94 -4.73
C ALA A 373 23.90 -4.46 -4.96
N THR A 374 24.67 -5.18 -5.78
CA THR A 374 26.08 -4.87 -6.08
C THR A 374 26.26 -3.99 -7.33
N GLY A 375 25.20 -3.81 -8.13
CA GLY A 375 25.19 -2.90 -9.27
C GLY A 375 25.23 -1.42 -8.85
N THR A 376 25.14 -0.50 -9.82
CA THR A 376 25.02 0.93 -9.51
C THR A 376 23.67 1.18 -8.83
N THR A 377 23.69 1.34 -7.52
CA THR A 377 22.48 1.55 -6.75
C THR A 377 22.13 3.04 -6.67
N ALA A 378 21.16 3.45 -7.47
CA ALA A 378 20.70 4.84 -7.47
C ALA A 378 19.91 5.20 -6.20
N ALA A 379 20.10 6.42 -5.70
CA ALA A 379 19.19 7.05 -4.74
C ALA A 379 17.83 7.34 -5.43
N HIS A 380 16.73 6.82 -4.92
CA HIS A 380 15.39 7.11 -5.45
C HIS A 380 14.82 8.35 -4.76
N ALA A 381 13.54 8.70 -4.97
CA ALA A 381 12.93 9.79 -4.23
C ALA A 381 13.09 9.58 -2.71
N GLY A 382 13.62 10.57 -2.00
CA GLY A 382 13.95 10.45 -0.57
C GLY A 382 14.89 11.56 -0.07
N TRP A 383 15.11 11.58 1.25
CA TRP A 383 16.15 12.38 1.91
C TRP A 383 17.30 11.47 2.28
N TYR A 384 18.51 11.79 1.84
CA TYR A 384 19.68 10.96 2.07
C TYR A 384 20.70 11.74 2.91
N PRO A 385 21.30 11.12 3.93
CA PRO A 385 22.39 11.73 4.67
C PRO A 385 23.62 11.88 3.76
N ALA A 386 24.59 12.67 4.20
CA ALA A 386 25.80 12.91 3.43
C ALA A 386 26.57 11.61 3.16
N ASP A 387 26.73 10.74 4.14
CA ASP A 387 27.42 9.44 4.05
C ASP A 387 26.56 8.31 3.45
N THR A 388 25.54 8.67 2.67
CA THR A 388 24.65 7.71 2.02
C THR A 388 25.38 6.63 1.21
N TRP A 389 24.92 5.39 1.35
CA TRP A 389 25.36 4.22 0.60
C TRP A 389 25.27 4.35 -0.93
N ALA A 390 24.43 5.28 -1.44
CA ALA A 390 24.29 5.52 -2.87
C ALA A 390 25.41 6.43 -3.44
N ALA A 391 26.11 7.16 -2.57
CA ALA A 391 27.16 8.09 -2.96
C ALA A 391 28.53 7.41 -3.02
N ARG A 392 29.34 7.78 -4.02
CA ARG A 392 30.76 7.40 -4.11
C ARG A 392 31.64 8.63 -4.01
N TYR A 393 32.49 8.63 -2.99
CA TYR A 393 33.42 9.70 -2.68
C TYR A 393 34.81 9.41 -3.28
N GLU A 394 35.31 10.32 -4.09
CA GLU A 394 36.62 10.28 -4.75
C GLU A 394 37.53 11.33 -4.09
N GLY A 395 38.69 10.89 -3.59
CA GLY A 395 39.62 11.76 -2.87
C GLY A 395 39.55 11.56 -1.35
N SER A 396 39.87 12.60 -0.60
CA SER A 396 39.92 12.53 0.87
C SER A 396 38.66 13.12 1.47
N TRP A 397 37.78 12.29 2.02
CA TRP A 397 36.54 12.75 2.66
C TRP A 397 36.46 12.26 4.10
N THR A 398 35.90 13.10 4.98
CA THR A 398 35.68 12.77 6.38
C THR A 398 34.28 13.18 6.80
N VAL A 399 33.61 12.32 7.57
CA VAL A 399 32.33 12.65 8.21
C VAL A 399 32.60 13.29 9.57
N GLN A 400 31.97 14.43 9.83
CA GLN A 400 31.95 15.07 11.14
C GLN A 400 30.54 15.61 11.41
N ASP A 401 29.94 15.18 12.53
CA ASP A 401 28.60 15.61 12.96
C ASP A 401 27.50 15.46 11.87
N GLY A 402 27.60 14.43 11.03
CA GLY A 402 26.66 14.16 9.93
C GLY A 402 26.98 14.90 8.61
N THR A 403 28.00 15.75 8.61
CA THR A 403 28.46 16.51 7.45
C THR A 403 29.69 15.85 6.84
N MET A 404 29.66 15.65 5.52
CA MET A 404 30.77 15.11 4.75
C MET A 404 31.64 16.26 4.23
N THR A 405 32.87 16.34 4.75
CA THR A 405 33.83 17.40 4.45
C THR A 405 34.95 16.87 3.58
N ALA A 406 35.28 17.60 2.50
CA ALA A 406 36.38 17.26 1.62
C ALA A 406 37.72 17.74 2.18
N GLY A 407 38.78 16.99 1.90
CA GLY A 407 40.12 17.28 2.36
C GLY A 407 40.88 18.24 1.45
N HIS A 408 40.56 18.24 0.14
CA HIS A 408 41.24 19.06 -0.84
C HIS A 408 40.31 19.59 -1.94
N GLU A 409 40.73 20.68 -2.59
CA GLU A 409 40.15 21.12 -3.86
C GLU A 409 40.26 19.99 -4.91
N GLY A 410 39.20 19.79 -5.70
CA GLY A 410 39.17 18.77 -6.75
C GLY A 410 38.71 17.39 -6.27
N ASP A 411 38.59 17.18 -4.96
CA ASP A 411 37.86 16.03 -4.41
C ASP A 411 36.43 16.05 -4.97
N ALA A 412 35.91 14.86 -5.26
CA ALA A 412 34.66 14.73 -6.00
C ALA A 412 33.74 13.68 -5.41
N LEU A 413 32.47 13.84 -5.74
CA LEU A 413 31.41 12.92 -5.38
C LEU A 413 30.65 12.53 -6.65
N VAL A 414 30.32 11.24 -6.75
CA VAL A 414 29.41 10.68 -7.76
C VAL A 414 28.18 10.12 -7.06
N LEU A 415 27.00 10.66 -7.38
CA LEU A 415 25.71 10.20 -6.87
C LEU A 415 24.81 9.78 -8.03
N PRO A 416 24.64 8.47 -8.29
CA PRO A 416 23.57 7.96 -9.11
C PRO A 416 22.23 8.18 -8.39
N PHE A 417 21.23 8.71 -9.09
CA PHE A 417 19.89 8.93 -8.53
C PHE A 417 18.80 8.72 -9.58
N LYS A 418 17.58 8.41 -9.14
CA LYS A 418 16.40 8.27 -9.99
C LYS A 418 15.33 9.26 -9.56
N GLY A 419 15.02 10.21 -10.43
CA GLY A 419 14.00 11.21 -10.16
C GLY A 419 14.11 12.44 -11.04
N THR A 420 13.14 13.34 -10.91
CA THR A 420 12.96 14.51 -11.80
C THR A 420 13.70 15.77 -11.33
N ARG A 421 14.26 15.75 -10.12
CA ARG A 421 14.94 16.87 -9.46
C ARG A 421 15.89 16.35 -8.38
N LEU A 422 17.04 17.00 -8.25
CA LEU A 422 18.04 16.75 -7.22
C LEU A 422 18.37 18.07 -6.53
N ASP A 423 18.28 18.06 -5.21
CA ASP A 423 18.75 19.14 -4.35
C ASP A 423 19.89 18.65 -3.46
N LEU A 424 20.84 19.55 -3.19
CA LEU A 424 21.98 19.35 -2.31
C LEU A 424 21.78 20.17 -1.03
N LEU A 425 22.08 19.57 0.11
CA LEU A 425 22.12 20.22 1.41
C LEU A 425 23.58 20.44 1.78
N ILE A 426 23.94 21.66 2.18
CA ILE A 426 25.32 22.02 2.53
C ILE A 426 25.37 22.75 3.86
N GLU A 427 26.47 22.56 4.59
CA GLU A 427 26.85 23.42 5.72
C GLU A 427 27.92 24.41 5.26
N ALA A 428 27.71 25.69 5.54
CA ALA A 428 28.62 26.74 5.08
C ALA A 428 29.86 26.86 5.98
N PRO A 429 31.04 27.18 5.43
CA PRO A 429 31.30 27.49 4.03
C PRO A 429 31.57 26.23 3.18
N PHE A 430 30.89 26.11 2.03
CA PHE A 430 31.11 25.04 1.06
C PHE A 430 30.85 25.55 -0.36
N HIS A 431 31.77 25.25 -1.29
CA HIS A 431 31.73 25.73 -2.67
C HIS A 431 32.04 24.62 -3.67
N LEU A 432 31.25 24.57 -4.75
CA LEU A 432 31.47 23.65 -5.87
C LEU A 432 32.16 24.39 -7.02
N SER A 433 33.26 23.83 -7.53
CA SER A 433 33.90 24.32 -8.77
C SER A 433 33.16 23.84 -10.02
N GLU A 434 32.58 22.65 -9.93
CA GLU A 434 31.80 22.03 -10.99
C GLU A 434 30.67 21.15 -10.42
N ALA A 435 29.50 21.23 -11.05
CA ALA A 435 28.40 20.30 -10.86
C ALA A 435 27.88 19.88 -12.23
N THR A 436 27.76 18.57 -12.44
CA THR A 436 27.22 18.00 -13.67
C THR A 436 26.15 16.98 -13.36
N ILE A 437 25.16 16.86 -14.26
CA ILE A 437 24.20 15.76 -14.29
C ILE A 437 24.26 15.15 -15.68
N ASP A 438 24.51 13.85 -15.75
CA ASP A 438 24.73 13.09 -16.99
C ASP A 438 25.82 13.72 -17.89
N GLY A 439 26.86 14.28 -17.25
CA GLY A 439 27.97 14.97 -17.90
C GLY A 439 27.65 16.39 -18.40
N MET A 440 26.42 16.88 -18.22
CA MET A 440 26.03 18.24 -18.57
C MET A 440 26.17 19.16 -17.36
N ARG A 441 26.87 20.29 -17.52
CA ARG A 441 27.04 21.29 -16.46
C ARG A 441 25.70 21.90 -16.06
N VAL A 442 25.46 22.01 -14.76
CA VAL A 442 24.27 22.64 -14.19
C VAL A 442 24.62 23.92 -13.45
N ASP A 443 23.78 24.95 -13.60
CA ASP A 443 23.89 26.18 -12.83
C ASP A 443 23.18 25.98 -11.48
N ALA A 444 23.97 25.78 -10.43
CA ALA A 444 23.46 25.59 -9.08
C ALA A 444 22.71 26.83 -8.57
N LEU A 445 21.38 26.72 -8.44
CA LEU A 445 20.53 27.80 -7.95
C LEU A 445 20.46 27.74 -6.42
N HIS A 446 20.92 28.81 -5.77
CA HIS A 446 20.91 28.93 -4.32
C HIS A 446 19.51 29.30 -3.81
N VAL A 447 19.01 28.58 -2.82
CA VAL A 447 17.77 28.91 -2.10
C VAL A 447 18.13 29.02 -0.61
N ASP A 448 18.09 30.25 -0.07
CA ASP A 448 18.42 30.50 1.34
C ASP A 448 17.20 30.22 2.23
N GLU A 449 17.32 29.34 3.22
CA GLU A 449 16.40 29.24 4.36
C GLU A 449 17.16 28.90 5.66
N GLY A 450 17.12 29.79 6.66
CA GLY A 450 17.48 29.48 8.06
C GLY A 450 18.97 29.35 8.41
N SER A 451 19.31 29.39 9.70
CA SER A 451 20.68 29.46 10.21
C SER A 451 21.40 28.11 10.19
N GLY A 452 22.38 27.95 9.29
CA GLY A 452 23.40 26.87 9.30
C GLY A 452 23.46 26.06 8.01
N GLU A 453 22.35 25.40 7.66
CA GLU A 453 22.22 24.53 6.50
C GLU A 453 21.62 25.30 5.31
N ARG A 454 22.21 25.16 4.11
CA ARG A 454 21.71 25.79 2.87
C ARG A 454 21.27 24.73 1.87
N ARG A 455 20.15 24.98 1.20
CA ARG A 455 19.62 24.11 0.15
C ARG A 455 19.95 24.67 -1.23
N ILE A 456 20.59 23.85 -2.05
CA ILE A 456 20.95 24.18 -3.44
C ILE A 456 20.15 23.29 -4.38
N VAL A 457 19.44 23.89 -5.32
CA VAL A 457 18.77 23.14 -6.40
C VAL A 457 19.80 22.88 -7.49
N LEU A 458 20.24 21.63 -7.62
CA LEU A 458 21.21 21.24 -8.63
C LEU A 458 20.55 21.08 -10.00
N SER A 459 19.34 20.51 -10.06
CA SER A 459 18.58 20.40 -11.31
C SER A 459 17.09 20.20 -11.07
N LYS A 460 16.29 20.57 -12.06
CA LYS A 460 14.84 20.41 -12.09
C LYS A 460 14.34 20.10 -13.50
N GLY A 461 13.31 19.27 -13.59
CA GLY A 461 12.64 18.96 -14.86
C GLY A 461 13.33 17.86 -15.67
N LEU A 462 14.10 17.01 -14.99
CA LEU A 462 14.67 15.80 -15.56
C LEU A 462 13.57 14.77 -15.89
N SER A 463 13.89 13.78 -16.71
CA SER A 463 13.03 12.60 -16.86
C SER A 463 12.97 11.83 -15.53
N ASP A 464 11.94 11.00 -15.34
CA ASP A 464 11.85 10.11 -14.18
C ASP A 464 12.64 8.81 -14.45
N GLU A 465 13.92 8.98 -14.76
CA GLU A 465 14.88 7.93 -15.12
C GLU A 465 16.11 8.02 -14.19
N GLU A 466 17.03 7.08 -14.34
CA GLU A 466 18.31 7.14 -13.63
C GLU A 466 19.22 8.19 -14.26
N HIS A 467 19.86 8.96 -13.41
CA HIS A 467 20.78 10.04 -13.71
C HIS A 467 22.03 9.90 -12.85
N VAL A 468 23.13 10.51 -13.27
CA VAL A 468 24.37 10.54 -12.49
C VAL A 468 24.76 11.99 -12.23
N ALA A 469 24.71 12.40 -10.96
CA ALA A 469 25.27 13.67 -10.52
C ALA A 469 26.74 13.49 -10.19
N ARG A 470 27.59 14.41 -10.68
CA ARG A 470 29.00 14.50 -10.27
C ARG A 470 29.30 15.91 -9.79
N LEU A 471 29.76 16.02 -8.56
CA LEU A 471 30.07 17.27 -7.88
C LEU A 471 31.57 17.34 -7.60
N VAL A 472 32.21 18.48 -7.90
CA VAL A 472 33.63 18.74 -7.64
C VAL A 472 33.75 19.90 -6.68
N VAL A 473 34.53 19.70 -5.62
CA VAL A 473 34.81 20.72 -4.61
C VAL A 473 35.72 21.80 -5.19
N GLY A 474 35.42 23.07 -4.90
CA GLY A 474 36.19 24.23 -5.35
C GLY A 474 37.17 24.77 -4.31
N ASP A 475 37.81 25.89 -4.66
CA ASP A 475 38.69 26.66 -3.77
C ASP A 475 37.93 27.07 -2.50
N ASP A 476 38.52 26.86 -1.31
CA ASP A 476 37.91 26.90 0.04
C ASP A 476 37.23 25.60 0.52
N ALA A 477 37.86 24.43 0.26
CA ALA A 477 37.61 23.21 1.06
C ALA A 477 38.07 23.44 2.51
N SER A 478 37.28 24.19 3.28
CA SER A 478 37.54 24.43 4.70
C SER A 478 37.08 23.22 5.51
N ALA A 479 37.75 22.93 6.62
CA ALA A 479 37.32 21.90 7.56
C ALA A 479 36.01 22.25 8.30
N GLU A 480 35.45 23.46 8.09
CA GLU A 480 34.31 24.00 8.86
C GLU A 480 32.95 23.85 8.14
N GLY A 481 32.91 23.31 6.91
CA GLY A 481 31.68 23.13 6.14
C GLY A 481 31.77 21.99 5.13
N GLY A 482 30.63 21.56 4.58
CA GLY A 482 30.57 20.35 3.77
C GLY A 482 29.18 20.06 3.20
N ILE A 483 29.00 18.81 2.78
CA ILE A 483 27.71 18.30 2.32
C ILE A 483 26.97 17.73 3.53
N ALA A 484 25.76 18.22 3.80
CA ALA A 484 24.88 17.70 4.84
C ALA A 484 23.98 16.56 4.33
N GLY A 485 23.72 16.51 3.02
CA GLY A 485 22.91 15.45 2.41
C GLY A 485 22.31 15.80 1.06
N PHE A 486 21.36 14.98 0.63
CA PHE A 486 20.73 15.07 -0.69
C PHE A 486 19.22 14.89 -0.59
N ILE A 487 18.48 15.57 -1.47
CA ILE A 487 17.04 15.35 -1.63
C ILE A 487 16.77 15.01 -3.09
N VAL A 488 16.31 13.79 -3.32
CA VAL A 488 15.86 13.34 -4.64
C VAL A 488 14.34 13.49 -4.70
N ILE A 489 13.84 14.15 -5.75
CA ILE A 489 12.44 14.55 -5.86
C ILE A 489 11.84 13.98 -7.15
N ARG A 490 10.68 13.32 -7.01
CA ARG A 490 9.81 12.95 -8.12
C ARG A 490 8.62 13.90 -8.19
N GLU A 491 8.62 14.81 -9.14
CA GLU A 491 7.48 15.70 -9.40
C GLU A 491 6.39 14.95 -10.18
N ALA A 492 5.13 15.16 -9.77
CA ALA A 492 4.00 14.54 -10.46
C ALA A 492 3.71 15.24 -11.80
N SER A 493 3.59 14.46 -12.87
CA SER A 493 3.06 14.93 -14.16
C SER A 493 1.65 14.39 -14.42
N PHE A 494 0.65 15.12 -13.93
CA PHE A 494 -0.77 14.74 -14.09
C PHE A 494 -1.47 15.45 -15.25
N GLY A 495 -0.72 15.99 -16.22
CA GLY A 495 -1.29 16.75 -17.34
C GLY A 495 -2.35 15.97 -18.14
N ARG A 496 -2.13 14.68 -18.39
CA ARG A 496 -3.11 13.81 -19.07
C ARG A 496 -4.39 13.63 -18.25
N TYR A 497 -4.26 13.44 -16.93
CA TYR A 497 -5.40 13.33 -16.02
C TYR A 497 -6.23 14.62 -16.00
N TYR A 498 -5.58 15.78 -15.84
CA TYR A 498 -6.26 17.08 -15.89
C TYR A 498 -6.90 17.36 -17.25
N LEU A 499 -6.23 16.99 -18.36
CA LEU A 499 -6.80 17.10 -19.70
C LEU A 499 -8.07 16.24 -19.84
N SER A 500 -8.06 14.99 -19.35
CA SER A 500 -9.24 14.13 -19.35
C SER A 500 -10.40 14.73 -18.56
N LEU A 501 -10.14 15.29 -17.37
CA LEU A 501 -11.16 15.98 -16.57
C LEU A 501 -11.68 17.24 -17.27
N LEU A 502 -10.81 18.03 -17.92
CA LEU A 502 -11.20 19.22 -18.68
C LEU A 502 -12.08 18.86 -19.89
N LEU A 503 -11.71 17.83 -20.65
CA LEU A 503 -12.50 17.34 -21.78
C LEU A 503 -13.87 16.82 -21.32
N LEU A 504 -13.91 16.11 -20.19
CA LEU A 504 -15.15 15.62 -19.59
C LEU A 504 -16.05 16.77 -19.11
N ALA A 505 -15.48 17.77 -18.44
CA ALA A 505 -16.20 18.97 -18.00
C ALA A 505 -16.74 19.76 -19.20
N ALA A 506 -15.97 19.90 -20.27
CA ALA A 506 -16.41 20.53 -21.52
C ALA A 506 -17.58 19.77 -22.16
N ALA A 507 -17.51 18.43 -22.22
CA ALA A 507 -18.62 17.60 -22.69
C ALA A 507 -19.87 17.77 -21.81
N GLY A 508 -19.71 17.81 -20.49
CA GLY A 508 -20.78 18.08 -19.53
C GLY A 508 -21.44 19.43 -19.77
N LEU A 509 -20.65 20.49 -19.96
CA LEU A 509 -21.15 21.83 -20.28
C LEU A 509 -21.96 21.85 -21.58
N VAL A 510 -21.52 21.12 -22.62
CA VAL A 510 -22.28 21.02 -23.88
C VAL A 510 -23.62 20.30 -23.66
N VAL A 511 -23.64 19.22 -22.88
CA VAL A 511 -24.86 18.46 -22.53
C VAL A 511 -25.82 19.33 -21.72
N VAL A 512 -25.33 20.04 -20.70
CA VAL A 512 -26.14 20.99 -19.89
C VAL A 512 -26.66 22.15 -20.75
N TRP A 513 -25.82 22.74 -21.60
CA TRP A 513 -26.23 23.83 -22.49
C TRP A 513 -27.31 23.39 -23.46
N ARG A 514 -27.16 22.19 -24.05
CA ARG A 514 -28.15 21.60 -24.96
C ARG A 514 -29.45 21.25 -24.22
N LEU A 515 -29.36 20.73 -23.00
CA LEU A 515 -30.50 20.46 -22.13
C LEU A 515 -31.26 21.75 -21.78
N GLY A 516 -30.55 22.81 -21.38
CA GLY A 516 -31.13 24.14 -21.15
C GLY A 516 -31.82 24.66 -22.41
N ARG A 517 -31.17 24.54 -23.57
CA ARG A 517 -31.77 24.93 -24.86
C ARG A 517 -33.02 24.10 -25.21
N LEU A 518 -33.04 22.80 -24.88
CA LEU A 518 -34.19 21.92 -25.06
C LEU A 518 -35.37 22.32 -24.16
N LEU A 519 -35.09 22.65 -22.90
CA LEU A 519 -36.10 23.08 -21.93
C LEU A 519 -36.69 24.46 -22.26
N LEU A 520 -35.90 25.33 -22.91
CA LEU A 520 -36.26 26.73 -23.16
C LEU A 520 -36.90 27.02 -24.54
N LEU A 521 -36.97 26.05 -25.47
CA LEU A 521 -37.51 26.28 -26.83
C LEU A 521 -38.70 25.35 -27.20
N PRO A 522 -39.87 25.89 -27.59
CA PRO A 522 -41.02 25.07 -27.98
C PRO A 522 -40.95 24.63 -29.46
N ARG A 523 -40.84 23.31 -29.74
CA ARG A 523 -41.10 22.70 -31.07
C ARG A 523 -41.64 21.26 -31.00
N PRO A 524 -42.48 20.80 -31.97
CA PRO A 524 -43.04 19.46 -31.99
C PRO A 524 -42.20 18.50 -32.85
N LEU A 525 -41.89 17.29 -32.35
CA LEU A 525 -41.32 16.20 -33.15
C LEU A 525 -42.39 15.11 -33.40
N GLY A 526 -42.89 15.04 -34.63
CA GLY A 526 -43.99 14.13 -35.01
C GLY A 526 -43.68 12.63 -34.89
N TRP A 527 -42.41 12.21 -34.96
CA TRP A 527 -42.04 10.79 -35.00
C TRP A 527 -42.33 10.04 -33.70
N TRP A 528 -42.19 10.67 -32.53
CA TRP A 528 -42.48 10.02 -31.25
C TRP A 528 -43.97 9.77 -31.05
N ARG A 529 -44.85 10.63 -31.59
CA ARG A 529 -46.30 10.34 -31.60
C ARG A 529 -46.60 9.06 -32.38
N VAL A 530 -45.89 8.81 -33.47
CA VAL A 530 -46.03 7.59 -34.28
C VAL A 530 -45.55 6.37 -33.51
N VAL A 531 -44.38 6.43 -32.87
CA VAL A 531 -43.82 5.29 -32.11
C VAL A 531 -44.61 5.00 -30.82
N ALA A 532 -44.96 6.04 -30.06
CA ALA A 532 -45.77 5.89 -28.86
C ALA A 532 -47.19 5.40 -29.19
N GLY A 533 -47.81 5.94 -30.25
CA GLY A 533 -49.09 5.46 -30.76
C GLY A 533 -49.00 3.99 -31.19
N TRP A 534 -47.98 3.63 -31.97
CA TRP A 534 -47.74 2.24 -32.38
C TRP A 534 -47.63 1.26 -31.20
N TYR A 535 -46.99 1.67 -30.10
CA TYR A 535 -46.87 0.82 -28.90
C TYR A 535 -48.19 0.76 -28.12
N LEU A 536 -48.84 1.90 -27.90
CA LEU A 536 -50.09 1.98 -27.14
C LEU A 536 -51.29 1.35 -27.86
N ASP A 537 -51.26 1.29 -29.20
CA ASP A 537 -52.28 0.63 -30.02
C ASP A 537 -52.15 -0.91 -30.02
N ARG A 538 -51.12 -1.47 -29.38
CA ARG A 538 -50.95 -2.93 -29.23
C ARG A 538 -51.84 -3.50 -28.14
N GLN A 539 -52.14 -4.79 -28.23
CA GLN A 539 -52.84 -5.50 -27.15
C GLN A 539 -51.97 -5.53 -25.88
N ASP A 540 -52.59 -5.55 -24.69
CA ASP A 540 -51.87 -5.44 -23.41
C ASP A 540 -50.75 -6.46 -23.25
N TRP A 541 -50.98 -7.73 -23.65
CA TRP A 541 -49.95 -8.77 -23.57
C TRP A 541 -48.73 -8.46 -24.45
N GLN A 542 -48.91 -7.79 -25.59
CA GLN A 542 -47.82 -7.37 -26.48
C GLN A 542 -47.03 -6.22 -25.86
N GLN A 543 -47.72 -5.29 -25.18
CA GLN A 543 -47.08 -4.19 -24.46
C GLN A 543 -46.22 -4.71 -23.29
N VAL A 544 -46.75 -5.68 -22.54
CA VAL A 544 -46.04 -6.40 -21.48
C VAL A 544 -44.83 -7.15 -22.04
N LEU A 545 -44.99 -7.87 -23.16
CA LEU A 545 -43.91 -8.62 -23.80
C LEU A 545 -42.76 -7.71 -24.26
N ILE A 546 -43.07 -6.58 -24.89
CA ILE A 546 -42.07 -5.60 -25.32
C ILE A 546 -41.32 -5.01 -24.12
N MET A 547 -42.03 -4.70 -23.01
CA MET A 547 -41.40 -4.25 -21.76
C MET A 547 -40.47 -5.32 -21.18
N ALA A 548 -40.92 -6.57 -21.10
CA ALA A 548 -40.15 -7.69 -20.60
C ALA A 548 -38.88 -7.93 -21.44
N LEU A 549 -38.99 -7.91 -22.77
CA LEU A 549 -37.85 -8.05 -23.68
C LEU A 549 -36.87 -6.90 -23.52
N THR A 550 -37.34 -5.67 -23.41
CA THR A 550 -36.49 -4.48 -23.19
C THR A 550 -35.75 -4.56 -21.84
N LEU A 551 -36.46 -4.97 -20.79
CA LEU A 551 -35.87 -5.22 -19.47
C LEU A 551 -34.83 -6.35 -19.52
N GLY A 552 -35.11 -7.42 -20.28
CA GLY A 552 -34.18 -8.53 -20.49
C GLY A 552 -32.91 -8.10 -21.23
N VAL A 553 -33.03 -7.29 -22.29
CA VAL A 553 -31.90 -6.69 -23.00
C VAL A 553 -31.09 -5.80 -22.06
N TYR A 554 -31.74 -4.98 -21.24
CA TYR A 554 -31.04 -4.20 -20.22
C TYR A 554 -30.30 -5.09 -19.22
N TYR A 555 -30.96 -6.11 -18.67
CA TYR A 555 -30.46 -6.82 -17.50
C TYR A 555 -29.41 -7.88 -17.86
N PHE A 556 -29.72 -8.72 -18.85
CA PHE A 556 -28.89 -9.87 -19.24
C PHE A 556 -27.83 -9.57 -20.30
N SER A 557 -27.84 -8.38 -20.93
CA SER A 557 -26.81 -8.06 -21.92
C SER A 557 -25.43 -7.99 -21.28
N PRO A 558 -24.44 -8.76 -21.80
CA PRO A 558 -23.04 -8.64 -21.38
C PRO A 558 -22.36 -7.41 -22.00
N TRP A 559 -23.00 -6.76 -22.98
CA TRP A 559 -22.46 -5.60 -23.67
C TRP A 559 -23.01 -4.31 -23.03
N THR A 560 -22.12 -3.43 -22.60
CA THR A 560 -22.47 -2.16 -21.94
C THR A 560 -23.35 -1.29 -22.83
N ILE A 561 -22.99 -1.12 -24.11
CA ILE A 561 -23.75 -0.29 -25.07
C ILE A 561 -25.18 -0.80 -25.21
N LEU A 562 -25.37 -2.11 -25.37
CA LEU A 562 -26.68 -2.71 -25.55
C LEU A 562 -27.52 -2.65 -24.26
N SER A 563 -26.87 -2.78 -23.09
CA SER A 563 -27.53 -2.58 -21.79
C SER A 563 -28.06 -1.14 -21.68
N LEU A 564 -27.23 -0.15 -22.04
CA LEU A 564 -27.61 1.26 -22.00
C LEU A 564 -28.74 1.60 -22.97
N MET A 565 -28.73 1.02 -24.17
CA MET A 565 -29.86 1.14 -25.10
C MET A 565 -31.15 0.51 -24.53
N GLY A 566 -31.02 -0.65 -23.87
CA GLY A 566 -32.11 -1.28 -23.14
C GLY A 566 -32.66 -0.39 -22.02
N LEU A 567 -31.79 0.27 -21.25
CA LEU A 567 -32.20 1.22 -20.21
C LEU A 567 -32.96 2.41 -20.80
N ALA A 568 -32.45 3.01 -21.87
CA ALA A 568 -33.14 4.13 -22.54
C ALA A 568 -34.52 3.72 -23.07
N GLY A 569 -34.63 2.51 -23.64
CA GLY A 569 -35.90 1.92 -24.05
C GLY A 569 -36.85 1.71 -22.86
N LEU A 570 -36.34 1.18 -21.75
CA LEU A 570 -37.10 0.92 -20.52
C LEU A 570 -37.65 2.22 -19.92
N ILE A 571 -36.82 3.27 -19.84
CA ILE A 571 -37.23 4.62 -19.44
C ILE A 571 -38.42 5.09 -20.30
N ALA A 572 -38.31 4.93 -21.62
CA ALA A 572 -39.33 5.39 -22.56
C ALA A 572 -40.65 4.60 -22.43
N LEU A 573 -40.57 3.28 -22.25
CA LEU A 573 -41.74 2.41 -22.09
C LEU A 573 -42.44 2.62 -20.74
N VAL A 574 -41.68 2.74 -19.64
CA VAL A 574 -42.26 3.05 -18.32
C VAL A 574 -42.87 4.45 -18.31
N TYR A 575 -42.27 5.40 -19.02
CA TYR A 575 -42.89 6.70 -19.23
C TYR A 575 -44.22 6.63 -20.00
N LEU A 576 -44.48 5.61 -20.83
CA LEU A 576 -45.79 5.42 -21.50
C LEU A 576 -46.77 4.62 -20.62
N ARG A 577 -46.31 3.54 -19.99
CA ARG A 577 -47.08 2.62 -19.14
C ARG A 577 -46.43 2.51 -17.75
N LEU A 578 -46.64 3.53 -16.92
CA LEU A 578 -46.11 3.59 -15.56
C LEU A 578 -46.66 2.46 -14.68
N ASP A 579 -47.92 2.07 -14.93
CA ASP A 579 -48.58 0.92 -14.34
C ASP A 579 -47.81 -0.38 -14.59
N LEU A 580 -47.34 -0.60 -15.82
CA LEU A 580 -46.49 -1.75 -16.15
C LEU A 580 -45.12 -1.62 -15.50
N GLY A 581 -44.50 -0.43 -15.50
CA GLY A 581 -43.23 -0.21 -14.80
C GLY A 581 -43.29 -0.62 -13.33
N LEU A 582 -44.37 -0.23 -12.62
CA LEU A 582 -44.61 -0.62 -11.23
C LEU A 582 -44.87 -2.12 -11.09
N ALA A 583 -45.65 -2.72 -12.00
CA ALA A 583 -45.88 -4.17 -11.99
C ALA A 583 -44.56 -4.97 -12.16
N PHE A 584 -43.67 -4.52 -13.04
CA PHE A 584 -42.35 -5.12 -13.22
C PHE A 584 -41.41 -4.86 -12.02
N ALA A 585 -41.51 -3.70 -11.36
CA ALA A 585 -40.77 -3.44 -10.13
C ALA A 585 -41.17 -4.44 -9.03
N VAL A 586 -42.47 -4.66 -8.83
CA VAL A 586 -43.00 -5.67 -7.89
C VAL A 586 -42.57 -7.09 -8.29
N PHE A 587 -42.70 -7.44 -9.58
CA PHE A 587 -42.25 -8.75 -10.09
C PHE A 587 -40.75 -8.98 -9.87
N SER A 588 -39.94 -7.92 -9.86
CA SER A 588 -38.49 -8.01 -9.69
C SER A 588 -38.02 -8.18 -8.24
N ILE A 589 -38.91 -8.05 -7.24
CA ILE A 589 -38.57 -8.16 -5.80
C ILE A 589 -37.84 -9.47 -5.47
N PRO A 590 -38.30 -10.67 -5.91
CA PRO A 590 -37.61 -11.92 -5.59
C PRO A 590 -36.18 -12.03 -6.17
N PHE A 591 -35.82 -11.17 -7.10
CA PHE A 591 -34.52 -11.16 -7.78
C PHE A 591 -33.54 -10.14 -7.20
N PHE A 592 -33.82 -9.55 -6.03
CA PHE A 592 -32.98 -8.52 -5.41
C PHE A 592 -31.53 -9.00 -5.12
N LEU A 593 -31.34 -10.30 -4.88
CA LEU A 593 -30.03 -10.92 -4.58
C LEU A 593 -29.09 -11.02 -5.78
N ARG A 594 -29.52 -10.64 -6.98
CA ARG A 594 -28.67 -10.57 -8.17
C ARG A 594 -28.60 -9.13 -8.67
N PRO A 595 -27.82 -8.25 -8.01
CA PRO A 595 -27.68 -6.89 -8.48
C PRO A 595 -26.92 -6.85 -9.81
N LYS A 596 -27.29 -5.90 -10.67
CA LYS A 596 -26.46 -5.59 -11.83
C LYS A 596 -25.39 -4.59 -11.39
N ILE A 597 -24.13 -4.94 -11.61
CA ILE A 597 -23.01 -4.06 -11.31
C ILE A 597 -22.93 -3.04 -12.46
N ILE A 598 -23.08 -1.76 -12.12
CA ILE A 598 -22.88 -0.65 -13.04
C ILE A 598 -21.91 0.31 -12.35
N ALA A 599 -20.76 0.55 -12.99
CA ALA A 599 -19.72 1.45 -12.46
C ALA A 599 -19.27 1.11 -11.03
N GLY A 600 -19.18 -0.19 -10.69
CA GLY A 600 -18.72 -0.67 -9.38
C GLY A 600 -19.77 -0.62 -8.26
N GLN A 601 -20.96 -0.08 -8.51
CA GLN A 601 -22.07 -0.08 -7.54
C GLN A 601 -23.06 -1.20 -7.88
N SER A 602 -23.53 -1.92 -6.86
CA SER A 602 -24.57 -2.96 -7.00
C SER A 602 -25.95 -2.33 -6.87
N LEU A 603 -26.68 -2.23 -7.99
CA LEU A 603 -28.09 -1.84 -7.98
C LEU A 603 -28.96 -3.06 -8.31
N SER A 604 -29.91 -3.38 -7.44
CA SER A 604 -30.88 -4.43 -7.70
C SER A 604 -31.89 -4.00 -8.78
N LEU A 605 -32.50 -4.98 -9.44
CA LEU A 605 -33.50 -4.73 -10.48
C LEU A 605 -34.71 -3.95 -9.95
N VAL A 606 -35.10 -4.23 -8.70
CA VAL A 606 -36.21 -3.56 -8.01
C VAL A 606 -35.90 -2.10 -7.68
N GLU A 607 -34.72 -1.81 -7.15
CA GLU A 607 -34.30 -0.43 -6.84
C GLU A 607 -34.28 0.41 -8.11
N MET A 608 -33.68 -0.12 -9.18
CA MET A 608 -33.59 0.59 -10.45
C MET A 608 -34.97 0.86 -11.05
N LEU A 609 -35.87 -0.13 -11.12
CA LEU A 609 -37.21 0.06 -11.65
C LEU A 609 -38.04 1.02 -10.79
N THR A 610 -37.84 1.00 -9.47
CA THR A 610 -38.51 1.91 -8.54
C THR A 610 -38.06 3.36 -8.75
N ILE A 611 -36.74 3.60 -8.83
CA ILE A 611 -36.17 4.92 -9.13
C ILE A 611 -36.67 5.44 -10.47
N LEU A 612 -36.73 4.56 -11.48
CA LEU A 612 -37.18 4.89 -12.82
C LEU A 612 -38.68 5.22 -12.87
N CYS A 613 -39.52 4.46 -12.16
CA CYS A 613 -40.95 4.77 -11.99
C CYS A 613 -41.16 6.10 -11.25
N PHE A 614 -40.41 6.33 -10.17
CA PHE A 614 -40.51 7.56 -9.40
C PHE A 614 -40.08 8.79 -10.23
N GLY A 615 -38.94 8.71 -10.91
CA GLY A 615 -38.44 9.77 -11.77
C GLY A 615 -39.39 10.08 -12.94
N THR A 616 -39.98 9.05 -13.57
CA THR A 616 -40.96 9.23 -14.65
C THR A 616 -42.28 9.82 -14.15
N TRP A 617 -42.77 9.42 -12.97
CA TRP A 617 -43.93 10.02 -12.32
C TRP A 617 -43.70 11.51 -12.02
N LEU A 618 -42.58 11.84 -11.37
CA LEU A 618 -42.22 13.22 -11.03
C LEU A 618 -42.11 14.09 -12.29
N LEU A 619 -41.49 13.54 -13.34
CA LEU A 619 -41.34 14.24 -14.61
C LEU A 619 -42.69 14.46 -15.32
N ARG A 620 -43.62 13.49 -15.27
CA ARG A 620 -44.99 13.68 -15.77
C ARG A 620 -45.67 14.84 -15.05
N GLU A 621 -45.54 14.92 -13.73
CA GLU A 621 -46.17 15.96 -12.89
C GLU A 621 -45.61 17.36 -13.16
N VAL A 622 -44.29 17.49 -13.33
CA VAL A 622 -43.65 18.77 -13.66
C VAL A 622 -44.09 19.26 -15.05
N VAL A 623 -44.24 18.35 -16.02
CA VAL A 623 -44.57 18.67 -17.41
C VAL A 623 -46.04 19.04 -17.58
N THR A 624 -46.97 18.33 -16.92
CA THR A 624 -48.40 18.66 -16.97
C THR A 624 -48.68 20.03 -16.38
N ARG A 625 -48.07 20.36 -15.23
CA ARG A 625 -48.20 21.69 -14.60
C ARG A 625 -47.54 22.80 -15.41
N GLY A 626 -46.39 22.56 -16.04
CA GLY A 626 -45.72 23.52 -16.93
C GLY A 626 -46.52 23.88 -18.20
N THR A 627 -47.44 23.02 -18.62
CA THR A 627 -48.36 23.29 -19.76
C THR A 627 -49.70 23.92 -19.35
N GLN A 628 -50.08 23.86 -18.07
CA GLN A 628 -51.33 24.43 -17.52
C GLN A 628 -51.11 25.79 -16.84
N GLY A 629 -50.15 26.58 -17.32
CA GLY A 629 -50.03 27.99 -16.94
C GLY A 629 -51.06 28.86 -17.67
N ALA A 630 -52.35 28.67 -17.39
CA ALA A 630 -53.45 29.64 -17.58
C ALA A 630 -54.78 28.98 -17.15
N GLU A 631 -55.38 29.49 -16.07
CA GLU A 631 -56.70 29.16 -15.48
C GLU A 631 -56.74 27.99 -14.45
N GLY A 632 -57.37 28.26 -13.28
CA GLY A 632 -57.22 27.61 -11.95
C GLY A 632 -57.61 26.12 -11.83
N GLU A 633 -57.39 25.39 -10.72
CA GLU A 633 -57.51 25.68 -9.28
C GLU A 633 -56.65 24.72 -8.39
N GLY A 634 -56.41 25.08 -7.10
CA GLY A 634 -56.31 24.16 -5.93
C GLY A 634 -54.94 23.55 -5.49
N PRO A 635 -54.64 23.41 -4.17
CA PRO A 635 -53.44 22.72 -3.67
C PRO A 635 -53.52 21.19 -3.76
N LEU A 636 -52.34 20.54 -3.82
CA LEU A 636 -52.09 19.09 -3.94
C LEU A 636 -53.12 18.19 -3.21
N THR A 637 -53.96 17.48 -3.96
CA THR A 637 -54.72 16.32 -3.46
C THR A 637 -54.01 15.03 -3.89
N LEU A 638 -53.54 14.25 -2.91
CA LEU A 638 -52.76 13.02 -3.10
C LEU A 638 -53.57 11.79 -3.55
N PHE A 639 -54.88 11.93 -3.83
CA PHE A 639 -55.75 10.82 -4.26
C PHE A 639 -56.77 11.29 -5.31
N PRO A 640 -57.11 10.46 -6.32
CA PRO A 640 -58.13 10.80 -7.32
C PRO A 640 -59.56 10.65 -6.78
N ASP A 641 -60.42 11.64 -7.01
CA ASP A 641 -61.86 11.66 -6.63
C ASP A 641 -62.77 10.76 -7.50
N ARG A 642 -62.27 9.65 -8.05
CA ARG A 642 -63.11 8.68 -8.77
C ARG A 642 -63.09 7.33 -8.06
N PRO A 643 -64.25 6.78 -7.68
CA PRO A 643 -64.30 5.46 -7.07
C PRO A 643 -63.82 4.42 -8.08
N LEU A 644 -62.76 3.70 -7.70
CA LEU A 644 -62.36 2.45 -8.33
C LEU A 644 -63.47 1.42 -8.09
N ILE A 645 -63.99 0.86 -9.19
CA ILE A 645 -64.86 -0.33 -9.27
C ILE A 645 -66.37 -0.08 -9.07
N SER A 646 -67.11 -0.01 -10.18
CA SER A 646 -68.53 -0.32 -10.19
C SER A 646 -68.71 -1.83 -10.03
N GLY A 647 -69.25 -2.26 -8.89
CA GLY A 647 -69.56 -3.66 -8.63
C GLY A 647 -70.63 -4.18 -9.59
N ARG A 648 -70.25 -5.10 -10.46
CA ARG A 648 -71.11 -6.13 -11.06
C ARG A 648 -70.21 -7.19 -11.67
N TYR A 649 -70.48 -8.45 -11.33
CA TYR A 649 -69.79 -9.69 -11.74
C TYR A 649 -68.59 -10.13 -10.89
N LEU A 650 -68.86 -10.55 -9.65
CA LEU A 650 -68.22 -11.72 -9.05
C LEU A 650 -69.05 -12.21 -7.84
N VAL A 651 -70.20 -12.79 -8.18
CA VAL A 651 -70.91 -13.79 -7.36
C VAL A 651 -71.06 -15.01 -8.28
N LEU A 652 -70.75 -16.21 -7.75
CA LEU A 652 -70.59 -17.53 -8.39
C LEU A 652 -69.14 -17.82 -8.80
N GLY A 653 -68.39 -18.74 -8.17
CA GLY A 653 -68.71 -19.68 -7.10
C GLY A 653 -67.42 -20.26 -6.49
N LEU A 654 -67.62 -20.94 -5.36
CA LEU A 654 -66.68 -21.76 -4.59
C LEU A 654 -65.73 -22.63 -5.42
#